data_AF-A0A7J4YTG5-F1
#
_entry.id   AF-A0A7J4YTG5-F1
#
_cell.length_a   1.000
_cell.length_b   1.000
_cell.length_c   1.000
_cell.angle_alpha   90.00
_cell.angle_beta   90.00
_cell.angle_gamma   90.00
#
_symmetry.space_group_name_H-M   'P 1'
#
loop_
_entity.id
_entity.type
_entity.pdbx_description
1 polymer ?
#
loop_
_entity_poly.entity_id
_entity_poly.type
_entity_poly.pdbx_seq_one_letter_code
_entity_poly.pdbx_strand_id
1 'polypeptide(L)'
;MRRTLFSDFFMLFLFITTIPLVLSAQQVDSKLPWSVRMTESEMIRCPESWQLDFQPKLKWDYCHGLELGAMLDVYDAYGDEKIRDYAIAYADTMVHEDGTITAYKLTDYSLDRINSGKILFRIYEQTKNPKYKKALDLLYSQFEGQPRNADGGFWHKKIYPHQMWLDGIYMGAPFYAEYAFRNNLPQAYADVINQFVTCARHTYDPKNGLYRHATDVSRTERWADPVTGQSKHTWGRAMGWYAMALVDALEFIPKHEAGRDSLLDILNNVAVQVRKLQDPKTGGWYQVMDRSGDKGNYVESSCSAMFIYSLFKAVRLGYIDKSYLNVALKGYKGFLNNFIEVDKNGVVTVTKACAVAGLGGKVYRSGDYDYYINETIRNNDPKAVGPFIMASLEYERLLSYEQQQKQDTLVVSRDGTGKYRNIQDAVEAVRAFMDYTVTIYIKKGVYKEKLVIPSWVKNVQLVGEDSEKTIITYDDHANINKMGTFRTYTVKVEGSDITFKDLTIENNAAPLGQAVALHTEGDRLMFVGCRFLGNQDTIYTGSEGSRLLFTNCYIEGTTDFIFGPSTALFEYCELHSKRDSYITAASTPQNEEFGYVFKNCKLTAAPGVKKVYLGRPWRPYAATAFINCEFGGHIRPEGWHNWKNPENERTARYAEFGNTGDGADTSGRVAWGKQLTKKEALRYTPENIFKENSNWYPYK
;
A
#
# COMPACT_ATOMS: atom_id res chain seq x y z
N MET A 1 55.02 -70.31 -36.12
CA MET A 1 54.45 -71.41 -36.93
C MET A 1 52.94 -71.23 -37.02
N ARG A 2 52.43 -71.10 -38.27
CA ARG A 2 51.05 -71.37 -38.81
C ARG A 2 49.84 -70.78 -38.04
N ARG A 3 49.05 -69.78 -38.50
CA ARG A 3 48.27 -69.50 -39.76
C ARG A 3 47.17 -70.52 -40.10
N THR A 4 46.04 -69.95 -40.61
CA THR A 4 44.81 -70.47 -41.30
C THR A 4 43.64 -70.97 -40.41
N LEU A 5 42.43 -70.36 -40.37
CA LEU A 5 41.34 -70.08 -41.36
C LEU A 5 40.29 -71.21 -41.46
N PHE A 6 39.00 -70.90 -41.20
CA PHE A 6 37.71 -71.34 -41.84
C PHE A 6 36.52 -70.97 -40.89
N SER A 7 35.71 -69.94 -41.20
CA SER A 7 34.33 -69.91 -41.77
C SER A 7 33.27 -70.58 -40.86
N ASP A 8 32.10 -69.99 -40.52
CA ASP A 8 31.00 -69.56 -41.38
C ASP A 8 30.04 -68.54 -40.73
N PHE A 9 29.30 -67.87 -41.63
CA PHE A 9 28.15 -66.98 -41.50
C PHE A 9 27.16 -67.23 -40.33
N PHE A 10 26.75 -66.16 -39.63
CA PHE A 10 25.39 -66.01 -39.12
C PHE A 10 24.97 -64.54 -39.12
N MET A 11 23.94 -64.20 -39.91
CA MET A 11 23.19 -62.94 -39.83
C MET A 11 22.54 -62.85 -38.44
N LEU A 12 22.86 -61.81 -37.67
CA LEU A 12 22.12 -61.45 -36.48
C LEU A 12 21.22 -60.25 -36.80
N PHE A 13 19.92 -60.50 -36.90
CA PHE A 13 18.88 -59.47 -36.86
C PHE A 13 18.94 -58.79 -35.48
N LEU A 14 19.32 -57.51 -35.46
CA LEU A 14 19.19 -56.67 -34.27
C LEU A 14 17.70 -56.31 -34.10
N PHE A 15 17.02 -56.97 -33.16
CA PHE A 15 15.74 -56.49 -32.66
C PHE A 15 15.97 -55.16 -31.94
N ILE A 16 15.69 -54.05 -32.63
CA ILE A 16 15.50 -52.75 -31.99
C ILE A 16 14.17 -52.85 -31.25
N THR A 17 14.22 -53.09 -29.95
CA THR A 17 13.08 -52.90 -29.06
C THR A 17 12.80 -51.41 -28.98
N THR A 18 11.84 -50.95 -29.77
CA THR A 18 11.20 -49.63 -29.59
C THR A 18 10.51 -49.63 -28.23
N ILE A 19 11.16 -49.05 -27.22
CA ILE A 19 10.47 -48.62 -26.01
C ILE A 19 9.51 -47.51 -26.45
N PRO A 20 8.19 -47.64 -26.30
CA PRO A 20 7.31 -46.53 -26.56
C PRO A 20 7.64 -45.45 -25.54
N LEU A 21 8.07 -44.28 -26.01
CA LEU A 21 8.05 -43.06 -25.21
C LEU A 21 6.59 -42.86 -24.79
N VAL A 22 6.24 -43.29 -23.58
CA VAL A 22 5.00 -42.87 -22.95
C VAL A 22 5.17 -41.37 -22.74
N LEU A 23 4.57 -40.57 -23.61
CA LEU A 23 4.29 -39.16 -23.36
C LEU A 23 3.51 -39.10 -22.04
N SER A 24 4.21 -38.92 -20.93
CA SER A 24 3.58 -38.56 -19.67
C SER A 24 2.86 -37.24 -19.92
N ALA A 25 1.53 -37.23 -19.80
CA ALA A 25 0.77 -35.99 -19.88
C ALA A 25 1.32 -35.05 -18.80
N GLN A 26 1.85 -33.88 -19.20
CA GLN A 26 2.32 -32.88 -18.25
C GLN A 26 1.18 -32.49 -17.33
N GLN A 27 1.38 -32.72 -16.02
CA GLN A 27 0.42 -32.45 -14.96
C GLN A 27 0.83 -31.17 -14.22
N VAL A 28 -0.13 -30.30 -13.94
CA VAL A 28 0.06 -29.08 -13.14
C VAL A 28 -0.37 -29.38 -11.69
N ASP A 29 0.50 -29.15 -10.71
CA ASP A 29 0.17 -29.44 -9.31
C ASP A 29 -0.85 -28.43 -8.76
N SER A 30 -1.99 -28.96 -8.34
CA SER A 30 -3.08 -28.21 -7.70
C SER A 30 -2.70 -27.43 -6.44
N LYS A 31 -1.59 -27.79 -5.78
CA LYS A 31 -1.09 -27.11 -4.57
C LYS A 31 -0.27 -25.85 -4.88
N LEU A 32 0.14 -25.66 -6.13
CA LEU A 32 0.92 -24.50 -6.52
C LEU A 32 0.06 -23.22 -6.51
N PRO A 33 0.67 -22.05 -6.33
CA PRO A 33 0.00 -20.75 -6.47
C PRO A 33 -0.63 -20.60 -7.86
N TRP A 34 -1.68 -19.78 -7.97
CA TRP A 34 -2.43 -19.64 -9.23
C TRP A 34 -1.59 -19.03 -10.35
N SER A 35 -0.68 -18.11 -10.01
CA SER A 35 0.26 -17.52 -10.96
C SER A 35 1.18 -18.57 -11.61
N VAL A 36 1.71 -19.49 -10.79
CA VAL A 36 2.54 -20.62 -11.23
C VAL A 36 1.72 -21.59 -12.06
N ARG A 37 0.54 -22.00 -11.58
CA ARG A 37 -0.33 -22.94 -12.29
C ARG A 37 -0.75 -22.44 -13.67
N MET A 38 -1.09 -21.16 -13.79
CA MET A 38 -1.40 -20.56 -15.09
C MET A 38 -0.17 -20.55 -16.01
N THR A 39 0.99 -20.16 -15.48
CA THR A 39 2.24 -20.14 -16.25
C THR A 39 2.62 -21.52 -16.79
N GLU A 40 2.59 -22.55 -15.94
CA GLU A 40 2.84 -23.93 -16.37
C GLU A 40 1.82 -24.39 -17.42
N SER A 41 0.55 -24.00 -17.26
CA SER A 41 -0.51 -24.32 -18.23
C SER A 41 -0.27 -23.70 -19.61
N GLU A 42 0.22 -22.46 -19.66
CA GLU A 42 0.61 -21.81 -20.90
C GLU A 42 1.83 -22.47 -21.54
N MET A 43 2.86 -22.81 -20.76
CA MET A 43 4.04 -23.52 -21.26
C MET A 43 3.70 -24.92 -21.79
N ILE A 44 2.69 -25.60 -21.24
CA ILE A 44 2.16 -26.86 -21.78
C ILE A 44 1.44 -26.63 -23.11
N ARG A 45 0.63 -25.57 -23.21
CA ARG A 45 -0.17 -25.26 -24.41
C ARG A 45 0.66 -24.67 -25.54
N CYS A 46 1.73 -23.97 -25.21
CA CYS A 46 2.68 -23.35 -26.12
C CYS A 46 4.09 -23.77 -25.71
N PRO A 47 4.59 -24.94 -26.17
CA PRO A 47 5.93 -25.39 -25.81
C PRO A 47 7.05 -24.44 -26.26
N GLU A 48 6.80 -23.62 -27.27
CA GLU A 48 7.72 -22.56 -27.70
C GLU A 48 7.09 -21.19 -27.47
N SER A 49 7.80 -20.29 -26.80
CA SER A 49 7.29 -18.99 -26.35
C SER A 49 6.83 -18.05 -27.46
N TRP A 50 7.27 -18.25 -28.70
CA TRP A 50 6.75 -17.51 -29.86
C TRP A 50 5.32 -17.92 -30.25
N GLN A 51 4.84 -19.10 -29.82
CA GLN A 51 3.50 -19.63 -30.14
C GLN A 51 2.38 -18.96 -29.32
N LEU A 52 2.73 -18.25 -28.24
CA LEU A 52 1.78 -17.44 -27.46
C LEU A 52 0.97 -16.51 -28.38
N ASP A 53 -0.25 -16.17 -27.97
CA ASP A 53 -1.27 -15.51 -28.80
C ASP A 53 -1.66 -16.31 -30.06
N PHE A 54 -1.60 -17.65 -29.99
CA PHE A 54 -1.99 -18.57 -31.07
C PHE A 54 -1.24 -18.29 -32.38
N GLN A 55 0.03 -17.86 -32.29
CA GLN A 55 0.76 -17.41 -33.45
C GLN A 55 1.31 -18.60 -34.24
N PRO A 56 1.04 -18.68 -35.56
CA PRO A 56 1.54 -19.78 -36.40
C PRO A 56 2.98 -19.55 -36.90
N LYS A 57 3.56 -18.38 -36.59
CA LYS A 57 4.91 -17.97 -36.99
C LYS A 57 5.43 -16.87 -36.08
N LEU A 58 6.73 -16.58 -36.16
CA LEU A 58 7.38 -15.49 -35.42
C LEU A 58 6.67 -14.15 -35.63
N LYS A 59 6.41 -13.47 -34.51
CA LYS A 59 5.74 -12.17 -34.46
C LYS A 59 6.23 -11.41 -33.23
N TRP A 60 6.54 -10.13 -33.41
CA TRP A 60 6.87 -9.21 -32.32
C TRP A 60 5.63 -8.39 -31.93
N ASP A 61 4.86 -8.84 -30.95
CA ASP A 61 3.56 -8.26 -30.61
C ASP A 61 3.38 -8.10 -29.10
N TYR A 62 2.62 -7.08 -28.69
CA TYR A 62 2.42 -6.73 -27.28
C TYR A 62 1.90 -7.88 -26.43
N CYS A 63 1.17 -8.83 -27.02
CA CYS A 63 0.66 -10.01 -26.32
C CYS A 63 1.81 -10.89 -25.77
N HIS A 64 2.87 -11.12 -26.55
CA HIS A 64 4.07 -11.82 -26.06
C HIS A 64 4.73 -11.04 -24.92
N GLY A 65 4.88 -9.73 -25.09
CA GLY A 65 5.47 -8.86 -24.08
C GLY A 65 4.73 -8.87 -22.75
N LEU A 66 3.41 -8.81 -22.80
CA LEU A 66 2.53 -8.85 -21.64
C LEU A 66 2.66 -10.19 -20.90
N GLU A 67 2.48 -11.29 -21.61
CA GLU A 67 2.37 -12.60 -20.99
C GLU A 67 3.73 -13.11 -20.52
N LEU A 68 4.78 -13.01 -21.35
CA LEU A 68 6.14 -13.33 -20.93
C LEU A 68 6.65 -12.38 -19.84
N GLY A 69 6.18 -11.13 -19.84
CA GLY A 69 6.44 -10.20 -18.76
C GLY A 69 5.84 -10.68 -17.44
N ALA A 70 4.59 -11.11 -17.45
CA ALA A 70 3.93 -11.69 -16.27
C ALA A 70 4.61 -12.99 -15.82
N MET A 71 5.03 -13.85 -16.74
CA MET A 71 5.78 -15.07 -16.44
C MET A 71 7.14 -14.78 -15.79
N LEU A 72 7.87 -13.77 -16.27
CA LEU A 72 9.09 -13.33 -15.60
C LEU A 72 8.80 -12.80 -14.18
N ASP A 73 7.65 -12.18 -13.92
CA ASP A 73 7.26 -11.80 -12.55
C ASP A 73 7.04 -13.04 -11.66
N VAL A 74 6.55 -14.15 -12.23
CA VAL A 74 6.44 -15.45 -11.52
C VAL A 74 7.82 -16.02 -11.22
N TYR A 75 8.76 -15.93 -12.17
CA TYR A 75 10.15 -16.31 -11.92
C TYR A 75 10.76 -15.49 -10.78
N ASP A 76 10.57 -14.17 -10.79
CA ASP A 76 11.10 -13.29 -9.73
C ASP A 76 10.51 -13.64 -8.35
N ALA A 77 9.26 -14.13 -8.30
CA ALA A 77 8.59 -14.52 -7.06
C ALA A 77 8.96 -15.93 -6.56
N TYR A 78 9.18 -16.91 -7.45
CA TYR A 78 9.27 -18.33 -7.10
C TYR A 78 10.55 -19.05 -7.56
N GLY A 79 11.32 -18.45 -8.47
CA GLY A 79 12.67 -18.89 -8.83
C GLY A 79 12.78 -20.09 -9.78
N ASP A 80 11.70 -20.55 -10.43
CA ASP A 80 11.81 -21.65 -11.42
C ASP A 80 12.50 -21.17 -12.72
N GLU A 81 13.74 -21.57 -12.90
CA GLU A 81 14.57 -21.20 -14.05
C GLU A 81 13.95 -21.60 -15.40
N LYS A 82 13.09 -22.61 -15.46
CA LYS A 82 12.40 -22.99 -16.71
C LYS A 82 11.52 -21.87 -17.25
N ILE A 83 10.87 -21.12 -16.36
CA ILE A 83 10.01 -19.99 -16.71
C ILE A 83 10.87 -18.84 -17.28
N ARG A 84 11.99 -18.55 -16.61
CA ARG A 84 12.98 -17.57 -17.09
C ARG A 84 13.48 -17.94 -18.49
N ASP A 85 13.95 -19.18 -18.65
CA ASP A 85 14.56 -19.65 -19.89
C ASP A 85 13.55 -19.66 -21.04
N TYR A 86 12.28 -19.99 -20.76
CA TYR A 86 11.18 -19.91 -21.73
C TYR A 86 10.96 -18.48 -22.26
N ALA A 87 11.01 -17.47 -21.39
CA ALA A 87 10.91 -16.06 -21.80
C ALA A 87 12.17 -15.56 -22.53
N ILE A 88 13.36 -15.95 -22.07
CA ILE A 88 14.63 -15.62 -22.74
C ILE A 88 14.67 -16.23 -24.14
N ALA A 89 14.19 -17.47 -24.33
CA ALA A 89 14.16 -18.12 -25.64
C ALA A 89 13.38 -17.31 -26.69
N TYR A 90 12.29 -16.64 -26.30
CA TYR A 90 11.58 -15.72 -27.20
C TYR A 90 12.46 -14.53 -27.58
N ALA A 91 13.08 -13.87 -26.59
CA ALA A 91 13.93 -12.72 -26.84
C ALA A 91 15.15 -13.09 -27.70
N ASP A 92 15.78 -14.24 -27.46
CA ASP A 92 16.89 -14.75 -28.26
C ASP A 92 16.49 -15.04 -29.70
N THR A 93 15.27 -15.57 -29.91
CA THR A 93 14.72 -15.83 -31.24
C THR A 93 14.42 -14.55 -32.00
N MET A 94 13.96 -13.50 -31.29
CA MET A 94 13.46 -12.28 -31.92
C MET A 94 14.53 -11.18 -32.07
N VAL A 95 15.53 -11.12 -31.20
CA VAL A 95 16.54 -10.04 -31.17
C VAL A 95 17.88 -10.52 -31.72
N HIS A 96 18.35 -9.85 -32.78
CA HIS A 96 19.62 -10.13 -33.45
C HIS A 96 20.80 -9.38 -32.80
N GLU A 97 22.04 -9.81 -33.10
CA GLU A 97 23.28 -9.27 -32.48
C GLU A 97 23.51 -7.75 -32.70
N ASP A 98 22.97 -7.21 -33.79
CA ASP A 98 22.99 -5.78 -34.08
C ASP A 98 21.89 -4.98 -33.35
N GLY A 99 21.01 -5.65 -32.62
CA GLY A 99 19.87 -5.05 -31.91
C GLY A 99 18.60 -4.93 -32.75
N THR A 100 18.63 -5.35 -34.03
CA THR A 100 17.40 -5.41 -34.83
C THR A 100 16.48 -6.51 -34.33
N ILE A 101 15.18 -6.32 -34.51
CA ILE A 101 14.15 -7.20 -33.96
C ILE A 101 13.31 -7.76 -35.11
N THR A 102 13.19 -9.09 -35.18
CA THR A 102 12.36 -9.78 -36.16
C THR A 102 10.93 -9.26 -36.12
N ALA A 103 10.36 -8.93 -37.29
CA ALA A 103 9.00 -8.42 -37.45
C ALA A 103 8.71 -7.06 -36.77
N TYR A 104 9.73 -6.32 -36.30
CA TYR A 104 9.61 -4.93 -35.89
C TYR A 104 10.02 -3.99 -37.03
N LYS A 105 9.25 -2.91 -37.23
CA LYS A 105 9.55 -1.85 -38.19
C LYS A 105 9.31 -0.51 -37.55
N LEU A 106 10.38 0.24 -37.28
CA LEU A 106 10.30 1.57 -36.68
C LEU A 106 9.42 2.53 -37.50
N THR A 107 9.42 2.41 -38.82
CA THR A 107 8.63 3.25 -39.73
C THR A 107 7.12 3.07 -39.63
N ASP A 108 6.65 2.00 -38.98
CA ASP A 108 5.23 1.77 -38.72
C ASP A 108 4.72 2.67 -37.57
N TYR A 109 5.62 3.16 -36.71
CA TYR A 109 5.34 3.96 -35.52
C TYR A 109 4.13 3.46 -34.76
N SER A 110 4.14 2.17 -34.41
CA SER A 110 3.05 1.50 -33.71
C SER A 110 3.40 1.33 -32.25
N LEU A 111 2.63 1.95 -31.35
CA LEU A 111 2.87 1.80 -29.91
C LEU A 111 2.77 0.34 -29.45
N ASP A 112 1.90 -0.48 -30.07
CA ASP A 112 1.78 -1.91 -29.78
C ASP A 112 3.11 -2.68 -29.90
N ARG A 113 4.05 -2.21 -30.72
CA ARG A 113 5.33 -2.91 -30.90
C ARG A 113 6.34 -2.57 -29.80
N ILE A 114 6.04 -1.57 -28.97
CA ILE A 114 6.92 -1.14 -27.87
C ILE A 114 6.72 -2.00 -26.62
N ASN A 115 5.50 -2.46 -26.34
CA ASN A 115 5.19 -3.17 -25.10
C ASN A 115 6.08 -4.39 -24.85
N SER A 116 6.42 -5.13 -25.91
CA SER A 116 7.31 -6.29 -25.84
C SER A 116 8.75 -5.95 -25.48
N GLY A 117 9.15 -4.69 -25.59
CA GLY A 117 10.43 -4.21 -25.07
C GLY A 117 10.55 -4.30 -23.55
N LYS A 118 9.44 -4.31 -22.81
CA LYS A 118 9.46 -4.32 -21.33
C LYS A 118 10.19 -5.55 -20.77
N ILE A 119 10.07 -6.72 -21.42
CA ILE A 119 10.77 -7.94 -20.98
C ILE A 119 12.28 -7.82 -21.17
N LEU A 120 12.74 -7.01 -22.14
CA LEU A 120 14.16 -6.88 -22.47
C LEU A 120 14.94 -6.14 -21.39
N PHE A 121 14.32 -5.30 -20.57
CA PHE A 121 14.99 -4.68 -19.43
C PHE A 121 15.53 -5.73 -18.47
N ARG A 122 14.67 -6.65 -18.05
CA ARG A 122 15.03 -7.75 -17.13
C ARG A 122 15.98 -8.73 -17.76
N ILE A 123 15.74 -9.13 -19.00
CA ILE A 123 16.62 -10.06 -19.73
C ILE A 123 18.02 -9.46 -19.89
N TYR A 124 18.12 -8.16 -20.23
CA TYR A 124 19.41 -7.48 -20.27
C TYR A 124 20.07 -7.43 -18.89
N GLU A 125 19.33 -7.16 -17.83
CA GLU A 125 19.87 -7.14 -16.48
C GLU A 125 20.45 -8.49 -16.05
N GLN A 126 19.78 -9.59 -16.37
CA GLN A 126 20.17 -10.94 -16.02
C GLN A 126 21.34 -11.46 -16.89
N THR A 127 21.29 -11.21 -18.20
CA THR A 127 22.26 -11.79 -19.15
C THR A 127 23.47 -10.89 -19.42
N LYS A 128 23.30 -9.57 -19.24
CA LYS A 128 24.24 -8.52 -19.68
C LYS A 128 24.60 -8.59 -21.18
N ASN A 129 23.83 -9.30 -22.00
CA ASN A 129 24.11 -9.41 -23.43
C ASN A 129 23.81 -8.07 -24.14
N PRO A 130 24.79 -7.44 -24.82
CA PRO A 130 24.63 -6.13 -25.42
C PRO A 130 23.55 -6.04 -26.50
N LYS A 131 23.17 -7.15 -27.16
CA LYS A 131 22.12 -7.13 -28.19
C LYS A 131 20.78 -6.63 -27.66
N TYR A 132 20.46 -6.95 -26.40
CA TYR A 132 19.23 -6.52 -25.75
C TYR A 132 19.23 -5.02 -25.43
N LYS A 133 20.38 -4.47 -25.02
CA LYS A 133 20.51 -3.02 -24.85
C LYS A 133 20.31 -2.28 -26.17
N LYS A 134 20.91 -2.76 -27.27
CA LYS A 134 20.71 -2.18 -28.60
C LYS A 134 19.23 -2.24 -29.03
N ALA A 135 18.54 -3.34 -28.74
CA ALA A 135 17.11 -3.48 -29.02
C ALA A 135 16.25 -2.52 -28.18
N LEU A 136 16.57 -2.33 -26.90
CA LEU A 136 15.93 -1.32 -26.05
C LEU A 136 16.12 0.09 -26.62
N ASP A 137 17.32 0.41 -27.09
CA ASP A 137 17.66 1.72 -27.66
C ASP A 137 16.92 1.96 -28.99
N LEU A 138 16.80 0.91 -29.81
CA LEU A 138 16.00 0.93 -31.03
C LEU A 138 14.51 1.19 -30.74
N LEU A 139 13.93 0.54 -29.72
CA LEU A 139 12.53 0.75 -29.35
C LEU A 139 12.32 2.17 -28.77
N TYR A 140 13.24 2.64 -27.94
CA TYR A 140 13.21 4.01 -27.40
C TYR A 140 13.29 5.07 -28.51
N SER A 141 14.13 4.85 -29.52
CA SER A 141 14.30 5.77 -30.65
C SER A 141 13.00 6.03 -31.43
N GLN A 142 12.01 5.12 -31.35
CA GLN A 142 10.70 5.33 -31.97
C GLN A 142 10.00 6.59 -31.42
N PHE A 143 10.18 6.93 -30.13
CA PHE A 143 9.49 8.08 -29.51
C PHE A 143 9.92 9.44 -30.06
N GLU A 144 11.13 9.53 -30.64
CA GLU A 144 11.61 10.74 -31.31
C GLU A 144 10.80 11.03 -32.59
N GLY A 145 10.44 9.97 -33.33
CA GLY A 145 9.70 10.07 -34.60
C GLY A 145 8.21 9.72 -34.50
N GLN A 146 7.72 9.27 -33.35
CA GLN A 146 6.32 8.88 -33.15
C GLN A 146 5.44 10.10 -33.44
N PRO A 147 4.51 10.02 -34.42
CA PRO A 147 3.63 11.14 -34.75
C PRO A 147 2.78 11.57 -33.55
N ARG A 148 2.54 12.88 -33.43
CA ARG A 148 1.84 13.48 -32.29
C ARG A 148 0.73 14.41 -32.74
N ASN A 149 -0.26 14.57 -31.87
CA ASN A 149 -1.21 15.65 -31.90
C ASN A 149 -0.54 16.98 -31.50
N ALA A 150 -1.22 18.11 -31.77
CA ALA A 150 -0.68 19.45 -31.50
C ALA A 150 -0.38 19.71 -30.02
N ASP A 151 -1.00 18.95 -29.11
CA ASP A 151 -0.79 18.97 -27.67
C ASP A 151 0.27 17.95 -27.19
N GLY A 152 0.99 17.31 -28.12
CA GLY A 152 2.07 16.38 -27.84
C GLY A 152 1.64 14.93 -27.58
N GLY A 153 0.34 14.63 -27.59
CA GLY A 153 -0.16 13.26 -27.41
C GLY A 153 0.16 12.36 -28.59
N PHE A 154 0.73 11.18 -28.34
CA PHE A 154 1.10 10.22 -29.38
C PHE A 154 -0.10 9.72 -30.17
N TRP A 155 0.06 9.64 -31.49
CA TRP A 155 -0.83 8.80 -32.30
C TRP A 155 -0.63 7.34 -31.91
N HIS A 156 -1.72 6.59 -31.85
CA HIS A 156 -1.66 5.18 -31.50
C HIS A 156 -0.80 4.38 -32.50
N LYS A 157 -0.97 4.67 -33.81
CA LYS A 157 -0.15 4.15 -34.91
C LYS A 157 -0.06 5.17 -36.03
N LYS A 158 0.97 5.10 -36.89
CA LYS A 158 1.02 5.95 -38.11
C LYS A 158 -0.22 5.81 -39.00
N ILE A 159 -0.81 4.62 -39.04
CA ILE A 159 -2.03 4.33 -39.82
C ILE A 159 -3.33 4.86 -39.18
N TYR A 160 -3.27 5.34 -37.94
CA TYR A 160 -4.39 5.93 -37.20
C TYR A 160 -4.06 7.39 -36.88
N PRO A 161 -4.07 8.26 -37.91
CA PRO A 161 -3.65 9.64 -37.74
C PRO A 161 -4.57 10.37 -36.75
N HIS A 162 -3.95 11.20 -35.91
CA HIS A 162 -4.60 12.03 -34.89
C HIS A 162 -5.30 11.30 -33.74
N GLN A 163 -5.17 9.97 -33.68
CA GLN A 163 -5.92 9.16 -32.74
C GLN A 163 -5.11 8.79 -31.49
N MET A 164 -5.68 9.04 -30.31
CA MET A 164 -5.16 8.53 -29.03
C MET A 164 -6.08 7.45 -28.50
N TRP A 165 -5.52 6.29 -28.19
CA TRP A 165 -6.26 5.15 -27.65
C TRP A 165 -5.71 4.85 -26.25
N LEU A 166 -6.59 4.53 -25.29
CA LEU A 166 -6.18 4.18 -23.93
C LEU A 166 -5.17 3.02 -23.92
N ASP A 167 -5.35 2.05 -24.83
CA ASP A 167 -4.47 0.92 -25.10
C ASP A 167 -3.03 1.38 -25.31
N GLY A 168 -2.84 2.37 -26.19
CA GLY A 168 -1.52 2.90 -26.57
C GLY A 168 -0.72 3.44 -25.39
N ILE A 169 -1.42 3.90 -24.34
CA ILE A 169 -0.77 4.37 -23.12
C ILE A 169 -0.06 3.21 -22.41
N TYR A 170 -0.72 2.06 -22.25
CA TYR A 170 -0.05 0.87 -21.68
C TYR A 170 1.09 0.36 -22.55
N MET A 171 0.91 0.41 -23.88
CA MET A 171 1.91 -0.14 -24.79
C MET A 171 3.22 0.66 -24.78
N GLY A 172 3.14 1.99 -24.66
CA GLY A 172 4.29 2.89 -24.77
C GLY A 172 4.77 3.49 -23.44
N ALA A 173 3.87 4.07 -22.63
CA ALA A 173 4.26 4.97 -21.57
C ALA A 173 4.99 4.30 -20.39
N PRO A 174 4.61 3.10 -19.90
CA PRO A 174 5.40 2.40 -18.88
C PRO A 174 6.81 2.01 -19.36
N PHE A 175 6.96 1.58 -20.62
CA PHE A 175 8.28 1.31 -21.20
C PHE A 175 9.12 2.60 -21.25
N TYR A 176 8.51 3.71 -21.65
CA TYR A 176 9.18 5.00 -21.72
C TYR A 176 9.64 5.49 -20.33
N ALA A 177 8.78 5.37 -19.32
CA ALA A 177 9.09 5.70 -17.93
C ALA A 177 10.25 4.85 -17.37
N GLU A 178 10.19 3.53 -17.58
CA GLU A 178 11.23 2.60 -17.13
C GLU A 178 12.57 2.85 -17.85
N TYR A 179 12.55 3.08 -19.17
CA TYR A 179 13.76 3.43 -19.92
C TYR A 179 14.39 4.71 -19.37
N ALA A 180 13.58 5.74 -19.14
CA ALA A 180 14.06 7.02 -18.61
C ALA A 180 14.69 6.86 -17.21
N PHE A 181 14.04 6.10 -16.33
CA PHE A 181 14.57 5.78 -15.00
C PHE A 181 15.92 5.06 -15.08
N ARG A 182 16.00 3.98 -15.87
CA ARG A 182 17.20 3.14 -15.98
C ARG A 182 18.39 3.84 -16.64
N ASN A 183 18.13 4.85 -17.47
CA ASN A 183 19.17 5.60 -18.19
C ASN A 183 19.37 7.02 -17.64
N ASN A 184 18.76 7.35 -16.49
CA ASN A 184 18.87 8.66 -15.83
C ASN A 184 18.52 9.84 -16.78
N LEU A 185 17.34 9.78 -17.39
CA LEU A 185 16.83 10.79 -18.34
C LEU A 185 15.65 11.57 -17.72
N PRO A 186 15.88 12.43 -16.72
CA PRO A 186 14.80 13.12 -16.00
C PRO A 186 13.91 13.98 -16.90
N GLN A 187 14.47 14.53 -17.99
CA GLN A 187 13.74 15.34 -18.96
C GLN A 187 12.61 14.57 -19.69
N ALA A 188 12.65 13.24 -19.70
CA ALA A 188 11.64 12.42 -20.36
C ALA A 188 10.34 12.32 -19.55
N TYR A 189 10.38 12.50 -18.23
CA TYR A 189 9.20 12.29 -17.37
C TYR A 189 8.07 13.26 -17.68
N ALA A 190 8.37 14.51 -18.03
CA ALA A 190 7.37 15.48 -18.44
C ALA A 190 6.56 15.00 -19.67
N ASP A 191 7.22 14.38 -20.65
CA ASP A 191 6.53 13.85 -21.83
C ASP A 191 5.74 12.58 -21.49
N VAL A 192 6.32 11.67 -20.69
CA VAL A 192 5.59 10.48 -20.17
C VAL A 192 4.29 10.90 -19.49
N ILE A 193 4.35 11.86 -18.57
CA ILE A 193 3.19 12.40 -17.84
C ILE A 193 2.20 13.04 -18.82
N ASN A 194 2.69 13.82 -19.79
CA ASN A 194 1.84 14.43 -20.81
C ASN A 194 1.00 13.39 -21.56
N GLN A 195 1.57 12.23 -21.90
CA GLN A 195 0.81 11.17 -22.59
C GLN A 195 -0.42 10.71 -21.80
N PHE A 196 -0.29 10.52 -20.49
CA PHE A 196 -1.42 10.17 -19.63
C PHE A 196 -2.45 11.30 -19.59
N VAL A 197 -2.00 12.53 -19.31
CA VAL A 197 -2.87 13.69 -19.10
C VAL A 197 -3.62 14.07 -20.37
N THR A 198 -2.96 14.11 -21.53
CA THR A 198 -3.63 14.43 -22.80
C THR A 198 -4.62 13.34 -23.19
N CYS A 199 -4.29 12.07 -22.95
CA CYS A 199 -5.21 10.97 -23.23
C CYS A 199 -6.46 11.05 -22.34
N ALA A 200 -6.28 11.26 -21.03
CA ALA A 200 -7.40 11.50 -20.10
C ALA A 200 -8.25 12.68 -20.56
N ARG A 201 -7.62 13.82 -20.87
CA ARG A 201 -8.34 15.04 -21.29
C ARG A 201 -9.22 14.81 -22.50
N HIS A 202 -8.76 14.06 -23.49
CA HIS A 202 -9.53 13.83 -24.72
C HIS A 202 -10.55 12.70 -24.61
N THR A 203 -10.35 11.74 -23.70
CA THR A 203 -11.22 10.55 -23.59
C THR A 203 -12.18 10.62 -22.42
N TYR A 204 -11.99 11.50 -21.45
CA TYR A 204 -12.87 11.62 -20.29
C TYR A 204 -14.28 12.06 -20.67
N ASP A 205 -15.28 11.34 -20.18
CA ASP A 205 -16.68 11.70 -20.29
C ASP A 205 -17.22 12.15 -18.92
N PRO A 206 -17.50 13.45 -18.73
CA PRO A 206 -17.99 13.97 -17.45
C PRO A 206 -19.40 13.46 -17.09
N LYS A 207 -20.17 12.91 -18.03
CA LYS A 207 -21.54 12.42 -17.77
C LYS A 207 -21.54 11.17 -16.90
N ASN A 208 -20.52 10.33 -17.03
CA ASN A 208 -20.41 9.07 -16.30
C ASN A 208 -19.10 8.91 -15.52
N GLY A 209 -18.12 9.81 -15.72
CA GLY A 209 -16.81 9.80 -15.07
C GLY A 209 -15.83 8.78 -15.67
N LEU A 210 -16.19 8.13 -16.78
CA LEU A 210 -15.39 7.11 -17.45
C LEU A 210 -14.51 7.72 -18.55
N TYR A 211 -13.54 6.95 -19.03
CA TYR A 211 -12.74 7.27 -20.20
C TYR A 211 -13.22 6.44 -21.40
N ARG A 212 -13.40 7.07 -22.56
CA ARG A 212 -13.78 6.42 -23.82
C ARG A 212 -12.59 5.64 -24.39
N HIS A 213 -12.84 4.57 -25.16
CA HIS A 213 -11.78 3.72 -25.71
C HIS A 213 -10.70 4.53 -26.45
N ALA A 214 -11.14 5.44 -27.32
CA ALA A 214 -10.24 6.31 -28.05
C ALA A 214 -10.85 7.69 -28.31
N THR A 215 -10.00 8.58 -28.80
CA THR A 215 -10.37 9.85 -29.41
C THR A 215 -9.65 10.02 -30.74
N ASP A 216 -10.34 10.56 -31.73
CA ASP A 216 -9.73 11.16 -32.91
C ASP A 216 -9.75 12.67 -32.71
N VAL A 217 -8.60 13.26 -32.43
CA VAL A 217 -8.48 14.70 -32.17
C VAL A 217 -8.85 15.53 -33.41
N SER A 218 -8.70 14.97 -34.60
CA SER A 218 -9.11 15.61 -35.86
C SER A 218 -10.62 15.52 -36.13
N ARG A 219 -11.31 14.57 -35.47
CA ARG A 219 -12.75 14.29 -35.62
C ARG A 219 -13.16 13.91 -37.04
N THR A 220 -12.27 13.24 -37.77
CA THR A 220 -12.48 12.85 -39.18
C THR A 220 -12.89 11.39 -39.33
N GLU A 221 -12.56 10.53 -38.37
CA GLU A 221 -13.02 9.15 -38.33
C GLU A 221 -14.54 9.05 -38.15
N ARG A 222 -15.19 8.09 -38.83
CA ARG A 222 -16.68 8.00 -38.80
C ARG A 222 -17.22 7.50 -37.46
N TRP A 223 -16.38 6.92 -36.61
CA TRP A 223 -16.74 6.46 -35.27
C TRP A 223 -16.61 7.57 -34.24
N ALA A 224 -15.88 8.65 -34.57
CA ALA A 224 -15.59 9.75 -33.67
C ALA A 224 -16.81 10.66 -33.55
N ASP A 225 -17.11 11.07 -32.31
CA ASP A 225 -18.10 12.10 -32.06
C ASP A 225 -17.68 13.42 -32.74
N PRO A 226 -18.57 14.10 -33.49
CA PRO A 226 -18.20 15.29 -34.26
C PRO A 226 -17.82 16.50 -33.39
N VAL A 227 -18.17 16.50 -32.10
CA VAL A 227 -17.87 17.58 -31.15
C VAL A 227 -16.65 17.24 -30.31
N THR A 228 -16.57 16.03 -29.75
CA THR A 228 -15.52 15.66 -28.80
C THR A 228 -14.39 14.85 -29.43
N GLY A 229 -14.62 14.23 -30.59
CA GLY A 229 -13.71 13.28 -31.22
C GLY A 229 -13.72 11.89 -30.56
N GLN A 230 -14.49 11.72 -29.48
CA GLN A 230 -14.47 10.49 -28.68
C GLN A 230 -15.17 9.32 -29.38
N SER A 231 -14.71 8.11 -29.11
CA SER A 231 -15.46 6.90 -29.43
C SER A 231 -16.74 6.79 -28.57
N LYS A 232 -17.75 6.08 -29.08
CA LYS A 232 -19.09 6.05 -28.47
C LYS A 232 -19.17 5.42 -27.09
N HIS A 233 -18.26 4.49 -26.76
CA HIS A 233 -18.36 3.66 -25.57
C HIS A 233 -17.07 3.56 -24.78
N THR A 234 -17.23 3.23 -23.50
CA THR A 234 -16.12 2.84 -22.63
C THR A 234 -15.98 1.32 -22.71
N TRP A 235 -14.99 0.88 -23.46
CA TRP A 235 -14.64 -0.52 -23.54
C TRP A 235 -13.79 -0.93 -22.32
N GLY A 236 -14.19 -2.01 -21.66
CA GLY A 236 -13.60 -2.47 -20.40
C GLY A 236 -12.10 -2.67 -20.49
N ARG A 237 -11.61 -3.36 -21.53
CA ARG A 237 -10.18 -3.63 -21.67
C ARG A 237 -9.36 -2.37 -21.96
N ALA A 238 -9.85 -1.42 -22.74
CA ALA A 238 -9.17 -0.14 -22.95
C ALA A 238 -8.96 0.60 -21.62
N MET A 239 -9.99 0.66 -20.78
CA MET A 239 -9.85 1.23 -19.43
C MET A 239 -8.94 0.40 -18.52
N GLY A 240 -8.98 -0.93 -18.64
CA GLY A 240 -8.06 -1.85 -17.96
C GLY A 240 -6.60 -1.58 -18.31
N TRP A 241 -6.28 -1.39 -19.59
CA TRP A 241 -4.94 -1.00 -20.03
C TRP A 241 -4.49 0.30 -19.40
N TYR A 242 -5.37 1.30 -19.39
CA TYR A 242 -5.07 2.59 -18.79
C TYR A 242 -4.80 2.48 -17.29
N ALA A 243 -5.59 1.68 -16.57
CA ALA A 243 -5.40 1.41 -15.15
C ALA A 243 -4.02 0.77 -14.87
N MET A 244 -3.65 -0.25 -15.64
CA MET A 244 -2.34 -0.90 -15.50
C MET A 244 -1.20 0.05 -15.86
N ALA A 245 -1.37 0.87 -16.89
CA ALA A 245 -0.36 1.82 -17.32
C ALA A 245 -0.03 2.85 -16.23
N LEU A 246 -1.05 3.32 -15.51
CA LEU A 246 -0.90 4.25 -14.40
C LEU A 246 -0.06 3.64 -13.28
N VAL A 247 -0.43 2.45 -12.79
CA VAL A 247 0.26 1.82 -11.66
C VAL A 247 1.68 1.39 -12.02
N ASP A 248 1.93 0.99 -13.27
CA ASP A 248 3.26 0.56 -13.74
C ASP A 248 4.19 1.74 -14.00
N ALA A 249 3.71 2.82 -14.63
CA ALA A 249 4.55 3.99 -14.89
C ALA A 249 4.89 4.75 -13.59
N LEU A 250 3.96 4.80 -12.61
CA LEU A 250 4.15 5.50 -11.34
C LEU A 250 5.29 4.94 -10.47
N GLU A 251 5.71 3.68 -10.69
CA GLU A 251 6.88 3.09 -10.03
C GLU A 251 8.20 3.70 -10.50
N PHE A 252 8.26 4.15 -11.76
CA PHE A 252 9.48 4.68 -12.38
C PHE A 252 9.52 6.21 -12.43
N ILE A 253 8.40 6.89 -12.15
CA ILE A 253 8.31 8.35 -12.06
C ILE A 253 8.61 8.79 -10.60
N PRO A 254 9.67 9.59 -10.35
CA PRO A 254 10.05 10.03 -9.02
C PRO A 254 8.92 10.76 -8.28
N LYS A 255 8.78 10.53 -6.96
CA LYS A 255 7.70 11.13 -6.14
C LYS A 255 7.63 12.66 -6.19
N HIS A 256 8.74 13.32 -6.47
CA HIS A 256 8.85 14.79 -6.55
C HIS A 256 8.71 15.34 -7.97
N GLU A 257 8.49 14.48 -8.97
CA GLU A 257 8.35 14.89 -10.36
C GLU A 257 7.08 15.73 -10.57
N ALA A 258 7.22 16.87 -11.24
CA ALA A 258 6.10 17.77 -11.48
C ALA A 258 5.03 17.09 -12.36
N GLY A 259 3.76 17.21 -11.97
CA GLY A 259 2.63 16.60 -12.69
C GLY A 259 2.36 15.12 -12.35
N ARG A 260 3.19 14.48 -11.51
CA ARG A 260 2.92 13.11 -11.02
C ARG A 260 1.58 13.00 -10.30
N ASP A 261 1.17 14.04 -9.57
CA ASP A 261 -0.12 14.07 -8.87
C ASP A 261 -1.30 13.96 -9.83
N SER A 262 -1.18 14.45 -11.07
CA SER A 262 -2.23 14.28 -12.08
C SER A 262 -2.46 12.81 -12.45
N LEU A 263 -1.43 11.97 -12.44
CA LEU A 263 -1.59 10.52 -12.65
C LEU A 263 -2.30 9.88 -11.46
N LEU A 264 -2.00 10.32 -10.23
CA LEU A 264 -2.69 9.85 -9.02
C LEU A 264 -4.17 10.24 -9.03
N ASP A 265 -4.50 11.47 -9.47
CA ASP A 265 -5.89 11.92 -9.60
C ASP A 265 -6.66 11.09 -10.64
N ILE A 266 -6.04 10.84 -11.79
CA ILE A 266 -6.61 9.98 -12.84
C ILE A 266 -6.84 8.55 -12.31
N LEU A 267 -5.84 7.98 -11.62
CA LEU A 267 -5.92 6.63 -11.02
C LEU A 267 -7.02 6.56 -9.96
N ASN A 268 -7.15 7.58 -9.10
CA ASN A 268 -8.22 7.68 -8.12
C ASN A 268 -9.59 7.70 -8.80
N ASN A 269 -9.77 8.47 -9.88
CA ASN A 269 -11.03 8.45 -10.63
C ASN A 269 -11.31 7.07 -11.23
N VAL A 270 -10.31 6.41 -11.84
CA VAL A 270 -10.46 5.03 -12.35
C VAL A 270 -10.91 4.10 -11.22
N ALA A 271 -10.26 4.13 -10.05
CA ALA A 271 -10.62 3.30 -8.91
C ALA A 271 -12.06 3.54 -8.43
N VAL A 272 -12.50 4.81 -8.36
CA VAL A 272 -13.89 5.17 -8.04
C VAL A 272 -14.88 4.54 -9.02
N GLN A 273 -14.63 4.65 -10.33
CA GLN A 273 -15.54 4.11 -11.34
C GLN A 273 -15.54 2.57 -11.36
N VAL A 274 -14.36 1.96 -11.23
CA VAL A 274 -14.22 0.50 -11.14
C VAL A 274 -14.99 -0.03 -9.93
N ARG A 275 -14.88 0.58 -8.75
CA ARG A 275 -15.69 0.19 -7.58
C ARG A 275 -17.19 0.34 -7.84
N LYS A 276 -17.61 1.44 -8.45
CA LYS A 276 -19.03 1.74 -8.74
C LYS A 276 -19.66 0.73 -9.72
N LEU A 277 -18.90 0.29 -10.72
CA LEU A 277 -19.38 -0.57 -11.81
C LEU A 277 -19.05 -2.05 -11.62
N GLN A 278 -18.53 -2.45 -10.45
CA GLN A 278 -18.28 -3.86 -10.16
C GLN A 278 -19.60 -4.62 -10.08
N ASP A 279 -19.75 -5.66 -10.91
CA ASP A 279 -20.95 -6.48 -10.95
C ASP A 279 -21.13 -7.18 -9.59
N PRO A 280 -22.27 -6.99 -8.90
CA PRO A 280 -22.43 -7.50 -7.54
C PRO A 280 -22.51 -9.04 -7.49
N LYS A 281 -22.94 -9.69 -8.58
CA LYS A 281 -23.14 -11.14 -8.67
C LYS A 281 -21.82 -11.88 -8.91
N THR A 282 -21.02 -11.39 -9.84
CA THR A 282 -19.79 -12.06 -10.28
C THR A 282 -18.55 -11.46 -9.65
N GLY A 283 -18.58 -10.20 -9.24
CA GLY A 283 -17.40 -9.44 -8.81
C GLY A 283 -16.54 -8.89 -9.95
N GLY A 284 -16.86 -9.21 -11.21
CA GLY A 284 -16.14 -8.73 -12.39
C GLY A 284 -16.72 -7.45 -13.00
N TRP A 285 -16.27 -7.13 -14.22
CA TRP A 285 -16.70 -5.94 -14.97
C TRP A 285 -17.14 -6.30 -16.39
N TYR A 286 -18.07 -5.50 -16.91
CA TYR A 286 -18.66 -5.72 -18.24
C TYR A 286 -17.74 -5.27 -19.37
N GLN A 287 -17.85 -5.96 -20.52
CA GLN A 287 -17.18 -5.62 -21.79
C GLN A 287 -17.43 -4.16 -22.18
N VAL A 288 -18.67 -3.68 -22.11
CA VAL A 288 -19.01 -2.25 -22.31
C VAL A 288 -19.44 -1.65 -20.98
N MET A 289 -18.55 -0.89 -20.34
CA MET A 289 -18.73 -0.48 -18.94
C MET A 289 -19.82 0.57 -18.75
N ASP A 290 -19.97 1.51 -19.68
CA ASP A 290 -21.00 2.56 -19.65
C ASP A 290 -22.41 2.03 -19.97
N ARG A 291 -22.52 0.75 -20.32
CA ARG A 291 -23.76 0.02 -20.63
C ARG A 291 -23.83 -1.29 -19.82
N SER A 292 -23.27 -1.29 -18.61
CA SER A 292 -23.23 -2.47 -17.73
C SER A 292 -24.63 -2.99 -17.42
N GLY A 293 -24.85 -4.29 -17.59
CA GLY A 293 -26.15 -4.93 -17.38
C GLY A 293 -27.14 -4.85 -18.56
N ASP A 294 -26.83 -4.09 -19.62
CA ASP A 294 -27.67 -4.03 -20.81
C ASP A 294 -27.71 -5.39 -21.55
N LYS A 295 -28.82 -5.63 -22.26
CA LYS A 295 -29.06 -6.88 -22.99
C LYS A 295 -27.94 -7.15 -24.00
N GLY A 296 -27.31 -8.32 -23.90
CA GLY A 296 -26.23 -8.75 -24.79
C GLY A 296 -24.83 -8.42 -24.28
N ASN A 297 -24.70 -7.52 -23.29
CA ASN A 297 -23.43 -7.30 -22.61
C ASN A 297 -23.04 -8.53 -21.78
N TYR A 298 -21.76 -8.64 -21.44
CA TYR A 298 -21.24 -9.72 -20.63
C TYR A 298 -20.09 -9.26 -19.74
N VAL A 299 -19.95 -9.91 -18.59
CA VAL A 299 -18.79 -9.74 -17.71
C VAL A 299 -17.59 -10.38 -18.38
N GLU A 300 -16.53 -9.60 -18.62
CA GLU A 300 -15.40 -9.97 -19.46
C GLU A 300 -14.14 -10.18 -18.63
N SER A 301 -13.38 -11.24 -18.96
CA SER A 301 -12.26 -11.64 -18.11
C SER A 301 -11.06 -10.71 -18.23
N SER A 302 -10.63 -10.30 -19.42
CA SER A 302 -9.41 -9.48 -19.56
C SER A 302 -9.47 -8.18 -18.77
N CYS A 303 -10.54 -7.38 -18.90
CA CYS A 303 -10.67 -6.14 -18.17
C CYS A 303 -10.80 -6.37 -16.67
N SER A 304 -11.50 -7.44 -16.27
CA SER A 304 -11.62 -7.81 -14.86
C SER A 304 -10.26 -8.11 -14.24
N ALA A 305 -9.42 -8.91 -14.90
CA ALA A 305 -8.06 -9.21 -14.43
C ALA A 305 -7.20 -7.94 -14.33
N MET A 306 -7.27 -7.06 -15.33
CA MET A 306 -6.53 -5.78 -15.33
C MET A 306 -6.94 -4.85 -14.18
N PHE A 307 -8.24 -4.75 -13.89
CA PHE A 307 -8.72 -3.95 -12.76
C PHE A 307 -8.31 -4.56 -11.42
N ILE A 308 -8.39 -5.88 -11.27
CA ILE A 308 -7.96 -6.56 -10.05
C ILE A 308 -6.47 -6.31 -9.79
N TYR A 309 -5.61 -6.52 -10.81
CA TYR A 309 -4.19 -6.22 -10.73
C TYR A 309 -3.93 -4.77 -10.32
N SER A 310 -4.55 -3.82 -11.04
CA SER A 310 -4.34 -2.39 -10.80
C SER A 310 -4.76 -1.98 -9.40
N LEU A 311 -5.89 -2.48 -8.90
CA LEU A 311 -6.36 -2.16 -7.55
C LEU A 311 -5.45 -2.75 -6.47
N PHE A 312 -5.04 -4.03 -6.58
CA PHE A 312 -4.11 -4.60 -5.60
C PHE A 312 -2.79 -3.84 -5.57
N LYS A 313 -2.19 -3.60 -6.74
CA LYS A 313 -0.91 -2.90 -6.86
C LYS A 313 -0.99 -1.46 -6.36
N ALA A 314 -2.05 -0.73 -6.72
CA ALA A 314 -2.26 0.64 -6.25
C ALA A 314 -2.43 0.72 -4.73
N VAL A 315 -3.16 -0.22 -4.11
CA VAL A 315 -3.29 -0.28 -2.64
C VAL A 315 -1.95 -0.62 -1.99
N ARG A 316 -1.24 -1.64 -2.51
CA ARG A 316 0.07 -2.07 -1.99
C ARG A 316 1.10 -0.94 -2.01
N LEU A 317 1.12 -0.14 -3.08
CA LEU A 317 2.04 0.98 -3.25
C LEU A 317 1.55 2.28 -2.59
N GLY A 318 0.36 2.28 -1.97
CA GLY A 318 -0.21 3.44 -1.28
C GLY A 318 -0.65 4.57 -2.22
N TYR A 319 -0.99 4.26 -3.46
CA TYR A 319 -1.48 5.23 -4.45
C TYR A 319 -2.97 5.56 -4.29
N ILE A 320 -3.74 4.60 -3.77
CA ILE A 320 -5.17 4.74 -3.47
C ILE A 320 -5.47 4.23 -2.06
N ASP A 321 -6.63 4.63 -1.53
CA ASP A 321 -7.06 4.27 -0.17
C ASP A 321 -7.17 2.75 0.06
N LYS A 322 -6.86 2.29 1.28
CA LYS A 322 -6.87 0.86 1.64
C LYS A 322 -8.26 0.22 1.52
N SER A 323 -9.35 0.98 1.56
CA SER A 323 -10.71 0.46 1.40
C SER A 323 -10.95 -0.22 0.04
N TYR A 324 -10.15 0.10 -0.99
CA TYR A 324 -10.23 -0.54 -2.30
C TYR A 324 -9.71 -1.99 -2.31
N LEU A 325 -9.02 -2.43 -1.25
CA LEU A 325 -8.59 -3.83 -1.10
C LEU A 325 -9.77 -4.79 -1.16
N ASN A 326 -10.89 -4.46 -0.51
CA ASN A 326 -12.10 -5.29 -0.53
C ASN A 326 -12.70 -5.42 -1.94
N VAL A 327 -12.56 -4.39 -2.77
CA VAL A 327 -13.00 -4.41 -4.18
C VAL A 327 -12.13 -5.37 -4.99
N ALA A 328 -10.81 -5.30 -4.83
CA ALA A 328 -9.85 -6.19 -5.47
C ALA A 328 -10.05 -7.65 -5.06
N LEU A 329 -10.21 -7.93 -3.76
CA LEU A 329 -10.47 -9.26 -3.22
C LEU A 329 -11.76 -9.87 -3.75
N LYS A 330 -12.85 -9.08 -3.77
CA LYS A 330 -14.13 -9.51 -4.36
C LYS A 330 -13.97 -9.83 -5.85
N GLY A 331 -13.23 -8.97 -6.58
CA GLY A 331 -12.94 -9.18 -8.00
C GLY A 331 -12.14 -10.46 -8.23
N TYR A 332 -11.07 -10.68 -7.48
CA TYR A 332 -10.21 -11.86 -7.61
C TYR A 332 -10.94 -13.16 -7.31
N LYS A 333 -11.69 -13.23 -6.20
CA LYS A 333 -12.55 -14.38 -5.89
C LYS A 333 -13.60 -14.61 -6.97
N GLY A 334 -14.20 -13.52 -7.45
CA GLY A 334 -15.11 -13.51 -8.57
C GLY A 334 -14.50 -14.09 -9.85
N PHE A 335 -13.26 -13.70 -10.15
CA PHE A 335 -12.53 -14.16 -11.31
C PHE A 335 -12.31 -15.67 -11.28
N LEU A 336 -11.78 -16.19 -10.17
CA LEU A 336 -11.56 -17.63 -9.98
C LEU A 336 -12.86 -18.43 -10.15
N ASN A 337 -13.99 -17.91 -9.65
CA ASN A 337 -15.27 -18.63 -9.73
C ASN A 337 -15.93 -18.60 -11.11
N ASN A 338 -15.69 -17.55 -11.91
CA ASN A 338 -16.47 -17.31 -13.13
C ASN A 338 -15.67 -17.50 -14.43
N PHE A 339 -14.34 -17.44 -14.35
CA PHE A 339 -13.47 -17.43 -15.53
C PHE A 339 -12.36 -18.49 -15.49
N ILE A 340 -12.15 -19.18 -14.38
CA ILE A 340 -11.14 -20.24 -14.30
C ILE A 340 -11.79 -21.62 -14.41
N GLU A 341 -11.30 -22.41 -15.36
CA GLU A 341 -11.58 -23.83 -15.48
C GLU A 341 -10.27 -24.62 -15.31
N VAL A 342 -10.34 -25.76 -14.62
CA VAL A 342 -9.19 -26.64 -14.37
C VAL A 342 -9.55 -28.04 -14.84
N ASP A 343 -8.75 -28.60 -15.73
CA ASP A 343 -9.00 -29.94 -16.25
C ASP A 343 -8.49 -31.05 -15.30
N LYS A 344 -8.68 -32.31 -15.70
CA LYS A 344 -8.26 -33.49 -14.91
C LYS A 344 -6.75 -33.59 -14.68
N ASN A 345 -5.94 -32.92 -15.50
CA ASN A 345 -4.48 -32.88 -15.39
C ASN A 345 -4.01 -31.62 -14.64
N GLY A 346 -4.93 -30.81 -14.12
CA GLY A 346 -4.63 -29.58 -13.40
C GLY A 346 -4.37 -28.37 -14.31
N VAL A 347 -4.44 -28.54 -15.64
CA VAL A 347 -4.20 -27.46 -16.60
C VAL A 347 -5.30 -26.43 -16.49
N VAL A 348 -4.89 -25.17 -16.32
CA VAL A 348 -5.77 -24.03 -16.07
C VAL A 348 -6.10 -23.32 -17.37
N THR A 349 -7.39 -22.99 -17.52
CA THR A 349 -7.93 -22.21 -18.63
C THR A 349 -8.59 -20.93 -18.10
N VAL A 350 -8.24 -19.79 -18.70
CA VAL A 350 -9.01 -18.53 -18.54
C VAL A 350 -10.06 -18.48 -19.64
N THR A 351 -11.33 -18.32 -19.27
CA THR A 351 -12.44 -18.25 -20.21
C THR A 351 -12.94 -16.82 -20.44
N LYS A 352 -13.80 -16.64 -21.45
CA LYS A 352 -14.58 -15.41 -21.70
C LYS A 352 -13.75 -14.13 -21.95
N ALA A 353 -12.58 -14.27 -22.56
CA ALA A 353 -11.79 -13.11 -22.96
C ALA A 353 -12.26 -12.60 -24.33
N CYS A 354 -12.46 -11.30 -24.48
CA CYS A 354 -12.65 -10.67 -25.79
C CYS A 354 -11.34 -10.79 -26.59
N ALA A 355 -11.36 -11.43 -27.76
CA ALA A 355 -10.17 -11.74 -28.55
C ALA A 355 -9.47 -10.47 -29.07
N VAL A 356 -10.27 -9.54 -29.61
CA VAL A 356 -9.80 -8.28 -30.18
C VAL A 356 -10.97 -7.29 -30.21
N ALA A 357 -10.68 -6.01 -30.04
CA ALA A 357 -11.56 -4.93 -30.46
C ALA A 357 -10.69 -3.75 -30.90
N GLY A 358 -11.24 -2.89 -31.75
CA GLY A 358 -10.55 -1.70 -32.25
C GLY A 358 -11.51 -0.79 -32.99
N LEU A 359 -10.99 0.29 -33.57
CA LEU A 359 -11.81 1.31 -34.24
C LEU A 359 -11.35 1.57 -35.66
N GLY A 360 -12.28 1.93 -36.55
CA GLY A 360 -11.98 2.24 -37.94
C GLY A 360 -11.40 1.06 -38.71
N GLY A 361 -10.48 1.34 -39.64
CA GLY A 361 -9.80 0.36 -40.48
C GLY A 361 -10.57 -0.02 -41.75
N LYS A 362 -9.98 -0.89 -42.57
CA LYS A 362 -10.53 -1.32 -43.88
C LYS A 362 -11.83 -2.11 -43.74
N VAL A 363 -11.80 -3.15 -42.88
CA VAL A 363 -13.03 -3.76 -42.35
C VAL A 363 -13.47 -2.85 -41.23
N TYR A 364 -14.51 -2.06 -41.50
CA TYR A 364 -14.79 -0.91 -40.68
C TYR A 364 -15.38 -1.30 -39.33
N ARG A 365 -14.70 -0.91 -38.26
CA ARG A 365 -15.14 -1.12 -36.88
C ARG A 365 -15.79 0.17 -36.38
N SER A 366 -17.10 0.12 -36.16
CA SER A 366 -17.92 1.29 -35.86
C SER A 366 -17.75 1.83 -34.45
N GLY A 367 -17.27 1.02 -33.51
CA GLY A 367 -17.15 1.40 -32.10
C GLY A 367 -18.51 1.62 -31.42
N ASP A 368 -19.61 1.16 -32.00
CA ASP A 368 -20.91 1.14 -31.33
C ASP A 368 -21.04 -0.07 -30.40
N TYR A 369 -22.14 -0.09 -29.64
CA TYR A 369 -22.41 -1.12 -28.66
C TYR A 369 -22.44 -2.52 -29.29
N ASP A 370 -23.16 -2.67 -30.40
CA ASP A 370 -23.32 -3.95 -31.10
C ASP A 370 -21.98 -4.49 -31.60
N TYR A 371 -21.09 -3.63 -32.09
CA TYR A 371 -19.73 -4.00 -32.44
C TYR A 371 -18.98 -4.61 -31.25
N TYR A 372 -18.95 -3.94 -30.09
CA TYR A 372 -18.18 -4.42 -28.93
C TYR A 372 -18.70 -5.73 -28.34
N ILE A 373 -20.02 -5.93 -28.28
CA ILE A 373 -20.60 -7.13 -27.65
C ILE A 373 -20.55 -8.37 -28.55
N ASN A 374 -20.38 -8.19 -29.87
CA ASN A 374 -20.29 -9.27 -30.84
C ASN A 374 -18.85 -9.61 -31.26
N GLU A 375 -17.84 -8.96 -30.67
CA GLU A 375 -16.45 -9.36 -30.87
C GLU A 375 -16.21 -10.79 -30.37
N THR A 376 -15.26 -11.47 -31.01
CA THR A 376 -15.00 -12.89 -30.73
C THR A 376 -14.61 -13.07 -29.27
N ILE A 377 -15.23 -14.02 -28.58
CA ILE A 377 -14.84 -14.45 -27.25
C ILE A 377 -14.01 -15.72 -27.36
N ARG A 378 -12.81 -15.75 -26.77
CA ARG A 378 -11.93 -16.92 -26.78
C ARG A 378 -11.34 -17.22 -25.41
N ASN A 379 -10.98 -18.48 -25.21
CA ASN A 379 -10.26 -18.93 -24.02
C ASN A 379 -8.76 -18.68 -24.20
N ASN A 380 -8.06 -18.51 -23.07
CA ASN A 380 -6.60 -18.34 -23.00
C ASN A 380 -6.10 -17.22 -23.92
N ASP A 381 -6.87 -16.13 -24.06
CA ASP A 381 -6.34 -14.93 -24.69
C ASP A 381 -5.24 -14.36 -23.78
N PRO A 382 -4.03 -14.06 -24.31
CA PRO A 382 -2.95 -13.45 -23.54
C PRO A 382 -3.37 -12.19 -22.77
N LYS A 383 -4.32 -11.42 -23.32
CA LYS A 383 -4.84 -10.18 -22.74
C LYS A 383 -5.64 -10.46 -21.45
N ALA A 384 -6.06 -11.69 -21.20
CA ALA A 384 -6.63 -12.11 -19.92
C ALA A 384 -5.64 -12.94 -19.10
N VAL A 385 -4.84 -13.81 -19.73
CA VAL A 385 -3.85 -14.67 -19.07
C VAL A 385 -2.77 -13.84 -18.36
N GLY A 386 -2.09 -12.94 -19.07
CA GLY A 386 -1.04 -12.10 -18.49
C GLY A 386 -1.53 -11.29 -17.28
N PRO A 387 -2.60 -10.49 -17.41
CA PRO A 387 -3.17 -9.76 -16.28
C PRO A 387 -3.68 -10.65 -15.15
N PHE A 388 -4.15 -11.87 -15.43
CA PHE A 388 -4.53 -12.82 -14.39
C PHE A 388 -3.31 -13.32 -13.60
N ILE A 389 -2.21 -13.65 -14.28
CA ILE A 389 -0.94 -13.98 -13.62
C ILE A 389 -0.48 -12.81 -12.74
N MET A 390 -0.48 -11.59 -13.28
CA MET A 390 -0.09 -10.37 -12.55
C MET A 390 -0.98 -10.11 -11.33
N ALA A 391 -2.31 -10.24 -11.48
CA ALA A 391 -3.26 -10.13 -10.37
C ALA A 391 -3.06 -11.21 -9.31
N SER A 392 -2.75 -12.44 -9.73
CA SER A 392 -2.51 -13.57 -8.83
C SER A 392 -1.25 -13.35 -8.00
N LEU A 393 -0.17 -12.84 -8.60
CA LEU A 393 1.06 -12.49 -7.89
C LEU A 393 0.84 -11.40 -6.82
N GLU A 394 0.03 -10.39 -7.13
CA GLU A 394 -0.33 -9.37 -6.14
C GLU A 394 -1.13 -9.95 -4.97
N TYR A 395 -2.08 -10.85 -5.26
CA TYR A 395 -2.85 -11.55 -4.23
C TYR A 395 -1.98 -12.51 -3.40
N GLU A 396 -1.07 -13.25 -4.03
CA GLU A 396 -0.16 -14.18 -3.36
C GLU A 396 0.83 -13.44 -2.46
N ARG A 397 1.29 -12.26 -2.86
CA ARG A 397 2.10 -11.36 -2.02
C ARG A 397 1.34 -10.85 -0.79
N LEU A 398 0.04 -10.59 -0.92
CA LEU A 398 -0.81 -10.24 0.22
C LEU A 398 -0.90 -11.41 1.21
N LEU A 399 -1.11 -12.63 0.71
CA LEU A 399 -1.18 -13.84 1.56
C LEU A 399 0.15 -14.13 2.26
N SER A 400 1.28 -13.97 1.57
CA SER A 400 2.60 -14.17 2.18
C SER A 400 2.87 -13.15 3.28
N TYR A 401 2.48 -11.89 3.08
CA TYR A 401 2.56 -10.85 4.12
C TYR A 401 1.70 -11.17 5.34
N GLU A 402 0.44 -11.59 5.14
CA GLU A 402 -0.43 -12.01 6.24
C GLU A 402 0.11 -13.23 6.99
N GLN A 403 0.67 -14.20 6.25
CA GLN A 403 1.27 -15.40 6.82
C GLN A 403 2.55 -15.07 7.60
N GLN A 404 3.38 -14.17 7.08
CA GLN A 404 4.58 -13.67 7.76
C GLN A 404 4.19 -12.89 9.03
N GLN A 405 3.22 -11.97 8.96
CA GLN A 405 2.70 -11.29 10.16
C GLN A 405 2.19 -12.29 11.21
N LYS A 406 1.50 -13.35 10.78
CA LYS A 406 1.02 -14.40 11.68
C LYS A 406 2.18 -15.19 12.31
N GLN A 407 3.26 -15.43 11.57
CA GLN A 407 4.46 -16.10 12.07
C GLN A 407 5.27 -15.21 13.03
N ASP A 408 5.30 -13.90 12.78
CA ASP A 408 6.01 -12.89 13.57
C ASP A 408 5.17 -12.36 14.76
N THR A 409 3.95 -12.88 14.97
CA THR A 409 3.12 -12.50 16.13
C THR A 409 3.43 -13.37 17.34
N LEU A 410 3.92 -12.76 18.41
CA LEU A 410 4.12 -13.42 19.70
C LEU A 410 2.82 -13.31 20.52
N VAL A 411 2.12 -14.43 20.71
CA VAL A 411 0.87 -14.46 21.49
C VAL A 411 1.16 -14.70 22.96
N VAL A 412 0.69 -13.80 23.82
CA VAL A 412 0.74 -13.90 25.28
C VAL A 412 -0.65 -14.22 25.82
N SER A 413 -0.76 -15.22 26.69
CA SER A 413 -2.01 -15.48 27.41
C SER A 413 -1.80 -16.13 28.78
N ARG A 414 -2.56 -15.67 29.78
CA ARG A 414 -2.53 -16.25 31.13
C ARG A 414 -3.07 -17.68 31.18
N ASP A 415 -4.01 -18.02 30.30
CA ASP A 415 -4.62 -19.36 30.20
C ASP A 415 -3.72 -20.40 29.52
N GLY A 416 -2.56 -20.01 29.00
CA GLY A 416 -1.61 -20.89 28.33
C GLY A 416 -1.95 -21.25 26.89
N THR A 417 -2.96 -20.62 26.28
CA THR A 417 -3.27 -20.75 24.85
C THR A 417 -2.33 -19.96 23.92
N GLY A 418 -1.54 -19.04 24.48
CA GLY A 418 -0.45 -18.32 23.82
C GLY A 418 0.91 -19.00 24.02
N LYS A 419 1.89 -18.60 23.20
CA LYS A 419 3.27 -19.09 23.31
C LYS A 419 3.94 -18.65 24.62
N TYR A 420 3.58 -17.47 25.14
CA TYR A 420 4.08 -16.91 26.38
C TYR A 420 2.96 -16.74 27.40
N ARG A 421 3.28 -16.87 28.69
CA ARG A 421 2.34 -16.58 29.79
C ARG A 421 2.52 -15.19 30.40
N ASN A 422 3.71 -14.63 30.26
CA ASN A 422 4.08 -13.29 30.74
C ASN A 422 4.46 -12.42 29.55
N ILE A 423 4.24 -11.12 29.68
CA ILE A 423 4.53 -10.15 28.63
C ILE A 423 6.04 -9.92 28.53
N GLN A 424 6.75 -9.87 29.67
CA GLN A 424 8.20 -9.67 29.70
C GLN A 424 8.94 -10.76 28.89
N ASP A 425 8.53 -12.03 29.01
CA ASP A 425 9.13 -13.14 28.26
C ASP A 425 8.96 -12.99 26.74
N ALA A 426 7.82 -12.42 26.31
CA ALA A 426 7.58 -12.15 24.89
C ALA A 426 8.42 -10.98 24.39
N VAL A 427 8.60 -9.94 25.20
CA VAL A 427 9.48 -8.79 24.90
C VAL A 427 10.93 -9.24 24.75
N GLU A 428 11.41 -10.09 25.66
CA GLU A 428 12.77 -10.64 25.62
C GLU A 428 13.03 -11.56 24.42
N ALA A 429 11.97 -12.17 23.86
CA ALA A 429 12.06 -12.98 22.66
C ALA A 429 12.13 -12.16 21.36
N VAL A 430 11.90 -10.85 21.41
CA VAL A 430 12.03 -9.98 20.24
C VAL A 430 13.51 -9.84 19.88
N ARG A 431 13.83 -10.15 18.62
CA ARG A 431 15.18 -9.96 18.08
C ARG A 431 15.47 -8.47 17.93
N ALA A 432 16.70 -8.06 18.26
CA ALA A 432 17.14 -6.68 18.03
C ALA A 432 17.36 -6.39 16.53
N PHE A 433 17.26 -5.12 16.14
CA PHE A 433 17.59 -4.60 14.78
C PHE A 433 16.74 -5.14 13.62
N MET A 434 15.47 -5.45 13.86
CA MET A 434 14.53 -5.86 12.80
C MET A 434 14.13 -4.66 11.93
N ASP A 435 14.07 -4.88 10.61
CA ASP A 435 13.61 -3.91 9.60
C ASP A 435 12.09 -3.92 9.38
N TYR A 436 11.37 -4.80 10.08
CA TYR A 436 9.91 -4.89 10.09
C TYR A 436 9.34 -4.81 11.51
N THR A 437 8.01 -4.63 11.60
CA THR A 437 7.30 -4.50 12.87
C THR A 437 6.91 -5.86 13.46
N VAL A 438 7.29 -6.13 14.70
CA VAL A 438 6.87 -7.33 15.46
C VAL A 438 5.63 -7.03 16.28
N THR A 439 4.65 -7.94 16.29
CA THR A 439 3.44 -7.81 17.12
C THR A 439 3.51 -8.75 18.32
N ILE A 440 3.35 -8.21 19.53
CA ILE A 440 3.07 -8.96 20.74
C ILE A 440 1.57 -8.83 21.01
N TYR A 441 0.81 -9.89 20.75
CA TYR A 441 -0.63 -9.92 20.95
C TYR A 441 -0.97 -10.49 22.33
N ILE A 442 -1.62 -9.69 23.16
CA ILE A 442 -1.87 -9.99 24.57
C ILE A 442 -3.36 -10.27 24.75
N LYS A 443 -3.70 -11.52 25.05
CA LYS A 443 -5.09 -11.92 25.28
C LYS A 443 -5.65 -11.30 26.56
N LYS A 444 -6.99 -11.26 26.65
CA LYS A 444 -7.71 -10.83 27.86
C LYS A 444 -7.16 -11.52 29.12
N GLY A 445 -6.96 -10.74 30.18
CA GLY A 445 -6.41 -11.21 31.45
C GLY A 445 -5.77 -10.08 32.25
N VAL A 446 -5.48 -10.38 33.51
CA VAL A 446 -4.71 -9.50 34.40
C VAL A 446 -3.27 -10.03 34.48
N TYR A 447 -2.34 -9.17 34.06
CA TYR A 447 -0.90 -9.42 34.01
C TYR A 447 -0.25 -8.57 35.10
N LYS A 448 -0.03 -9.16 36.29
CA LYS A 448 0.67 -8.49 37.38
C LYS A 448 2.18 -8.57 37.16
N GLU A 449 2.73 -7.62 36.41
CA GLU A 449 4.12 -7.60 35.96
C GLU A 449 4.70 -6.18 36.08
N LYS A 450 5.97 -6.10 36.45
CA LYS A 450 6.75 -4.87 36.35
C LYS A 450 7.51 -4.90 35.03
N LEU A 451 6.89 -4.38 33.98
CA LEU A 451 7.30 -4.56 32.59
C LEU A 451 8.34 -3.50 32.18
N VAL A 452 9.40 -3.92 31.50
CA VAL A 452 10.38 -3.04 30.87
C VAL A 452 10.51 -3.39 29.39
N ILE A 453 10.29 -2.40 28.51
CA ILE A 453 10.62 -2.47 27.09
C ILE A 453 12.02 -1.85 26.92
N PRO A 454 13.08 -2.66 26.78
CA PRO A 454 14.44 -2.17 26.83
C PRO A 454 14.82 -1.39 25.56
N SER A 455 15.85 -0.56 25.65
CA SER A 455 16.28 0.37 24.58
C SER A 455 16.68 -0.27 23.24
N TRP A 456 17.08 -1.55 23.24
CA TRP A 456 17.41 -2.29 22.02
C TRP A 456 16.19 -2.85 21.29
N VAL A 457 15.01 -2.87 21.93
CA VAL A 457 13.75 -3.26 21.30
C VAL A 457 13.21 -2.04 20.55
N LYS A 458 12.99 -2.19 19.25
CA LYS A 458 12.46 -1.17 18.34
C LYS A 458 11.49 -1.80 17.34
N ASN A 459 10.61 -1.00 16.77
CA ASN A 459 9.60 -1.45 15.79
C ASN A 459 8.69 -2.56 16.36
N VAL A 460 8.17 -2.38 17.58
CA VAL A 460 7.29 -3.38 18.23
C VAL A 460 5.94 -2.78 18.55
N GLN A 461 4.88 -3.56 18.34
CA GLN A 461 3.55 -3.23 18.82
C GLN A 461 3.09 -4.22 19.88
N LEU A 462 2.65 -3.72 21.03
CA LEU A 462 1.96 -4.49 22.07
C LEU A 462 0.47 -4.22 21.93
N VAL A 463 -0.28 -5.24 21.52
CA VAL A 463 -1.70 -5.12 21.17
C VAL A 463 -2.51 -5.99 22.12
N GLY A 464 -3.37 -5.36 22.93
CA GLY A 464 -4.34 -6.07 23.75
C GLY A 464 -5.53 -6.55 22.92
N GLU A 465 -6.13 -7.66 23.35
CA GLU A 465 -7.35 -8.18 22.75
C GLU A 465 -8.58 -7.28 23.06
N ASP A 466 -8.51 -6.51 24.14
CA ASP A 466 -9.61 -5.69 24.66
C ASP A 466 -9.05 -4.71 25.70
N SER A 467 -9.32 -3.42 25.54
CA SER A 467 -8.72 -2.36 26.36
C SER A 467 -9.17 -2.40 27.82
N GLU A 468 -10.36 -2.90 28.12
CA GLU A 468 -10.88 -3.00 29.50
C GLU A 468 -10.53 -4.32 30.18
N LYS A 469 -10.21 -5.36 29.41
CA LYS A 469 -9.98 -6.72 29.94
C LYS A 469 -8.55 -7.21 29.81
N THR A 470 -7.70 -6.50 29.08
CA THR A 470 -6.26 -6.79 28.96
C THR A 470 -5.50 -5.79 29.83
N ILE A 471 -5.19 -6.18 31.06
CA ILE A 471 -4.72 -5.26 32.11
C ILE A 471 -3.29 -5.64 32.52
N ILE A 472 -2.35 -4.72 32.33
CA ILE A 472 -1.01 -4.79 32.92
C ILE A 472 -1.05 -3.99 34.21
N THR A 473 -0.74 -4.62 35.36
CA THR A 473 -0.89 -4.00 36.67
C THR A 473 0.32 -4.23 37.57
N TYR A 474 0.62 -3.24 38.41
CA TYR A 474 1.57 -3.34 39.52
C TYR A 474 1.16 -2.35 40.61
N ASP A 475 1.83 -2.35 41.76
CA ASP A 475 1.35 -1.64 42.96
C ASP A 475 2.47 -1.01 43.82
N ASP A 476 3.59 -0.69 43.19
CA ASP A 476 4.66 0.08 43.85
C ASP A 476 4.26 1.55 44.04
N HIS A 477 4.63 2.13 45.19
CA HIS A 477 4.56 3.57 45.45
C HIS A 477 5.86 4.09 46.09
N ALA A 478 6.11 5.39 45.94
CA ALA A 478 7.40 6.02 46.22
C ALA A 478 7.89 5.88 47.68
N ASN A 479 6.96 5.69 48.61
CA ASN A 479 7.25 5.59 50.05
C ASN A 479 7.62 4.17 50.50
N ILE A 480 7.38 3.13 49.69
CA ILE A 480 7.86 1.78 50.00
C ILE A 480 9.39 1.82 50.02
N ASN A 481 10.01 1.50 51.15
CA ASN A 481 11.46 1.36 51.28
C ASN A 481 12.28 2.54 50.69
N LYS A 482 11.77 3.78 50.77
CA LYS A 482 12.39 4.97 50.16
C LYS A 482 12.65 4.81 48.64
N MET A 483 11.72 4.15 47.93
CA MET A 483 11.83 3.84 46.51
C MET A 483 11.86 5.07 45.61
N GLY A 484 11.18 6.17 45.95
CA GLY A 484 11.07 7.34 45.07
C GLY A 484 10.25 7.07 43.81
N THR A 485 9.71 8.14 43.20
CA THR A 485 8.70 8.06 42.12
C THR A 485 9.15 7.24 40.91
N PHE A 486 10.34 7.52 40.35
CA PHE A 486 10.73 7.00 39.04
C PHE A 486 10.93 5.47 38.97
N ARG A 487 10.98 4.80 40.13
CA ARG A 487 11.09 3.33 40.22
C ARG A 487 9.75 2.64 40.44
N THR A 488 8.65 3.38 40.56
CA THR A 488 7.31 2.83 40.89
C THR A 488 6.51 2.36 39.68
N TYR A 489 7.07 2.46 38.47
CA TYR A 489 6.37 2.15 37.23
C TYR A 489 5.77 0.74 37.22
N THR A 490 4.58 0.61 36.63
CA THR A 490 4.08 -0.68 36.12
C THR A 490 4.77 -1.03 34.81
N VAL A 491 4.82 -0.08 33.87
CA VAL A 491 5.48 -0.23 32.56
C VAL A 491 6.54 0.86 32.37
N LYS A 492 7.77 0.47 32.04
CA LYS A 492 8.83 1.37 31.58
C LYS A 492 9.16 1.12 30.11
N VAL A 493 9.19 2.16 29.28
CA VAL A 493 9.46 2.08 27.84
C VAL A 493 10.73 2.85 27.48
N GLU A 494 11.84 2.13 27.37
CA GLU A 494 13.15 2.66 26.98
C GLU A 494 13.39 2.57 25.45
N GLY A 495 12.76 1.58 24.80
CA GLY A 495 12.79 1.39 23.34
C GLY A 495 12.10 2.51 22.56
N SER A 496 12.51 2.74 21.31
CA SER A 496 11.89 3.71 20.38
C SER A 496 11.08 3.02 19.30
N ASP A 497 10.16 3.72 18.63
CA ASP A 497 9.24 3.12 17.63
C ASP A 497 8.37 2.01 18.24
N ILE A 498 7.87 2.24 19.45
CA ILE A 498 7.02 1.30 20.18
C ILE A 498 5.59 1.79 20.16
N THR A 499 4.66 0.90 19.85
CA THR A 499 3.22 1.18 19.92
C THR A 499 2.52 0.28 20.93
N PHE A 500 1.63 0.85 21.73
CA PHE A 500 0.68 0.10 22.56
C PHE A 500 -0.73 0.34 22.01
N LYS A 501 -1.53 -0.73 21.92
CA LYS A 501 -2.91 -0.65 21.43
C LYS A 501 -3.86 -1.44 22.32
N ASP A 502 -5.04 -0.89 22.54
CA ASP A 502 -6.21 -1.62 23.06
C ASP A 502 -5.96 -2.42 24.35
N LEU A 503 -5.26 -1.81 25.32
CA LEU A 503 -4.94 -2.40 26.62
C LEU A 503 -4.96 -1.37 27.76
N THR A 504 -5.03 -1.85 28.99
CA THR A 504 -4.89 -1.04 30.21
C THR A 504 -3.49 -1.17 30.81
N ILE A 505 -2.88 -0.05 31.17
CA ILE A 505 -1.72 0.01 32.06
C ILE A 505 -2.15 0.68 33.36
N GLU A 506 -2.06 -0.06 34.46
CA GLU A 506 -2.52 0.36 35.78
C GLU A 506 -1.39 0.32 36.81
N ASN A 507 -1.30 1.36 37.64
CA ASN A 507 -0.67 1.23 38.94
C ASN A 507 -1.77 1.26 40.03
N ASN A 508 -1.97 0.11 40.68
CA ASN A 508 -3.01 -0.13 41.67
C ASN A 508 -2.53 0.10 43.11
N ALA A 509 -1.44 0.84 43.30
CA ALA A 509 -1.00 1.21 44.64
C ALA A 509 -2.06 2.06 45.35
N ALA A 510 -2.23 1.80 46.65
CA ALA A 510 -2.98 2.69 47.52
C ALA A 510 -2.39 4.12 47.46
N PRO A 511 -3.19 5.19 47.71
CA PRO A 511 -2.75 6.59 47.56
C PRO A 511 -1.86 7.03 48.74
N LEU A 512 -0.77 6.31 48.95
CA LEU A 512 0.22 6.47 50.02
C LEU A 512 1.47 7.20 49.55
N GLY A 513 1.61 7.46 48.25
CA GLY A 513 2.71 8.19 47.60
C GLY A 513 2.52 8.21 46.09
N GLN A 514 3.48 8.80 45.38
CA GLN A 514 3.54 8.79 43.92
C GLN A 514 3.64 7.36 43.39
N ALA A 515 2.91 7.05 42.34
CA ALA A 515 2.80 5.69 41.79
C ALA A 515 2.57 5.75 40.27
N VAL A 516 3.62 5.41 39.51
CA VAL A 516 3.64 5.55 38.05
C VAL A 516 3.03 4.31 37.40
N ALA A 517 2.08 4.51 36.48
CA ALA A 517 1.58 3.45 35.62
C ALA A 517 2.47 3.30 34.39
N LEU A 518 2.76 4.42 33.70
CA LEU A 518 3.61 4.45 32.50
C LEU A 518 4.81 5.39 32.71
N HIS A 519 6.02 4.87 32.50
CA HIS A 519 7.27 5.62 32.45
C HIS A 519 7.85 5.51 31.03
N THR A 520 8.04 6.62 30.33
CA THR A 520 8.65 6.61 28.98
C THR A 520 10.01 7.29 28.94
N GLU A 521 10.98 6.67 28.26
CA GLU A 521 12.29 7.22 27.95
C GLU A 521 12.60 7.20 26.44
N GLY A 522 11.97 6.33 25.65
CA GLY A 522 12.16 6.24 24.20
C GLY A 522 11.52 7.37 23.39
N ASP A 523 11.82 7.43 22.09
CA ASP A 523 11.24 8.38 21.12
C ASP A 523 10.27 7.67 20.16
N ARG A 524 9.33 8.43 19.58
CA ARG A 524 8.30 7.95 18.64
C ARG A 524 7.42 6.87 19.26
N LEU A 525 6.91 7.16 20.45
CA LEU A 525 6.02 6.25 21.18
C LEU A 525 4.56 6.55 20.85
N MET A 526 3.79 5.50 20.61
CA MET A 526 2.36 5.62 20.27
C MET A 526 1.51 4.79 21.22
N PHE A 527 0.40 5.37 21.67
CA PHE A 527 -0.60 4.72 22.53
C PHE A 527 -1.97 4.98 21.91
N VAL A 528 -2.66 3.91 21.48
CA VAL A 528 -3.90 3.99 20.70
C VAL A 528 -5.00 3.18 21.40
N GLY A 529 -6.08 3.83 21.82
CA GLY A 529 -7.18 3.10 22.48
C GLY A 529 -6.82 2.53 23.87
N CYS A 530 -5.72 3.02 24.47
CA CYS A 530 -5.23 2.52 25.75
C CYS A 530 -5.91 3.20 26.94
N ARG A 531 -5.87 2.52 28.09
CA ARG A 531 -6.33 3.07 29.38
C ARG A 531 -5.14 3.19 30.34
N PHE A 532 -5.02 4.31 31.03
CA PHE A 532 -3.98 4.56 32.02
C PHE A 532 -4.62 4.86 33.37
N LEU A 533 -4.48 3.94 34.31
CA LEU A 533 -5.13 4.01 35.61
C LEU A 533 -4.09 4.19 36.71
N GLY A 534 -4.22 5.23 37.53
CA GLY A 534 -3.27 5.50 38.60
C GLY A 534 -3.74 6.58 39.55
N ASN A 535 -2.92 6.94 40.52
CA ASN A 535 -3.23 7.97 41.49
C ASN A 535 -2.39 9.23 41.24
N GLN A 536 -1.44 9.54 42.10
CA GLN A 536 -0.53 10.65 41.88
C GLN A 536 0.58 10.18 40.93
N ASP A 537 0.92 11.00 39.94
CA ASP A 537 2.00 10.74 38.97
C ASP A 537 1.74 9.52 38.03
N THR A 538 0.51 9.36 37.50
CA THR A 538 0.12 8.21 36.66
C THR A 538 1.02 8.01 35.41
N ILE A 539 1.30 9.06 34.64
CA ILE A 539 2.11 9.00 33.42
C ILE A 539 3.32 9.93 33.53
N TYR A 540 4.52 9.35 33.46
CA TYR A 540 5.78 10.07 33.38
C TYR A 540 6.36 10.06 31.96
N THR A 541 6.47 11.23 31.32
CA THR A 541 7.07 11.40 29.99
C THR A 541 8.51 11.90 30.10
N GLY A 542 9.46 11.02 30.43
CA GLY A 542 10.69 11.36 31.14
C GLY A 542 11.91 11.84 30.36
N SER A 543 11.93 11.68 29.04
CA SER A 543 13.08 12.06 28.21
C SER A 543 12.86 13.38 27.49
N GLU A 544 13.83 14.29 27.60
CA GLU A 544 13.87 15.54 26.82
C GLU A 544 13.99 15.21 25.32
N GLY A 545 13.25 15.91 24.47
CA GLY A 545 13.21 15.66 23.01
C GLY A 545 12.42 14.41 22.58
N SER A 546 11.99 13.54 23.51
CA SER A 546 11.12 12.42 23.14
C SER A 546 9.76 12.89 22.66
N ARG A 547 9.24 12.19 21.65
CA ARG A 547 7.94 12.48 21.05
C ARG A 547 6.95 11.35 21.27
N LEU A 548 5.77 11.71 21.77
CA LEU A 548 4.73 10.77 22.15
C LEU A 548 3.37 11.15 21.56
N LEU A 549 2.65 10.15 21.07
CA LEU A 549 1.25 10.28 20.67
C LEU A 549 0.37 9.38 21.54
N PHE A 550 -0.63 9.97 22.17
CA PHE A 550 -1.74 9.29 22.82
C PHE A 550 -3.01 9.64 22.02
N THR A 551 -3.70 8.66 21.47
CA THR A 551 -4.94 8.91 20.72
C THR A 551 -6.06 7.95 21.12
N ASN A 552 -7.26 8.51 21.33
CA ASN A 552 -8.43 7.74 21.80
C ASN A 552 -8.20 7.02 23.13
N CYS A 553 -7.39 7.59 24.03
CA CYS A 553 -7.04 6.98 25.31
C CYS A 553 -7.92 7.49 26.46
N TYR A 554 -8.10 6.67 27.49
CA TYR A 554 -8.64 7.10 28.78
C TYR A 554 -7.51 7.20 29.81
N ILE A 555 -7.39 8.32 30.52
CA ILE A 555 -6.33 8.58 31.48
C ILE A 555 -6.94 9.09 32.77
N GLU A 556 -6.64 8.46 33.90
CA GLU A 556 -7.12 8.92 35.21
C GLU A 556 -6.02 9.10 36.25
N GLY A 557 -6.27 10.00 37.18
CA GLY A 557 -5.35 10.26 38.28
C GLY A 557 -5.86 11.26 39.30
N THR A 558 -5.03 11.52 40.30
CA THR A 558 -5.35 12.45 41.40
C THR A 558 -4.58 13.76 41.27
N THR A 559 -3.24 13.73 41.35
CA THR A 559 -2.37 14.92 41.34
C THR A 559 -1.27 14.72 40.32
N ASP A 560 -1.01 15.74 39.50
CA ASP A 560 0.07 15.78 38.52
C ASP A 560 0.13 14.50 37.67
N PHE A 561 -1.03 13.95 37.32
CA PHE A 561 -1.08 12.59 36.79
C PHE A 561 -0.52 12.46 35.37
N ILE A 562 -0.17 13.57 34.72
CA ILE A 562 0.66 13.62 33.51
C ILE A 562 1.81 14.60 33.76
N PHE A 563 3.05 14.12 33.80
CA PHE A 563 4.21 14.94 34.18
C PHE A 563 5.51 14.54 33.48
N GLY A 564 6.44 15.49 33.35
CA GLY A 564 7.74 15.29 32.69
C GLY A 564 8.05 16.27 31.54
N PRO A 565 9.22 16.10 30.89
CA PRO A 565 9.74 17.04 29.89
C PRO A 565 9.29 16.85 28.43
N SER A 566 8.84 15.67 28.03
CA SER A 566 8.68 15.33 26.61
C SER A 566 7.63 16.14 25.83
N THR A 567 7.74 16.10 24.49
CA THR A 567 6.74 16.60 23.56
C THR A 567 5.65 15.54 23.36
N ALA A 568 4.45 15.77 23.87
CA ALA A 568 3.37 14.78 23.82
C ALA A 568 2.06 15.38 23.28
N LEU A 569 1.50 14.75 22.24
CA LEU A 569 0.17 15.02 21.74
C LEU A 569 -0.82 14.01 22.33
N PHE A 570 -1.86 14.51 22.97
CA PHE A 570 -3.03 13.76 23.41
C PHE A 570 -4.19 14.19 22.53
N GLU A 571 -4.71 13.28 21.70
CA GLU A 571 -5.78 13.58 20.75
C GLU A 571 -6.99 12.67 20.99
N TYR A 572 -8.20 13.24 21.09
CA TYR A 572 -9.43 12.47 21.35
C TYR A 572 -9.39 11.64 22.65
N CYS A 573 -8.61 12.09 23.65
CA CYS A 573 -8.49 11.39 24.93
C CYS A 573 -9.53 11.88 25.95
N GLU A 574 -9.91 11.00 26.89
CA GLU A 574 -10.62 11.40 28.11
C GLU A 574 -9.63 11.48 29.28
N LEU A 575 -9.63 12.61 29.98
CA LEU A 575 -8.83 12.87 31.18
C LEU A 575 -9.75 12.93 32.40
N HIS A 576 -9.66 11.94 33.27
CA HIS A 576 -10.57 11.76 34.40
C HIS A 576 -9.90 12.09 35.75
N SER A 577 -10.36 13.17 36.38
CA SER A 577 -9.81 13.65 37.65
C SER A 577 -10.50 12.99 38.86
N LYS A 578 -9.71 12.33 39.71
CA LYS A 578 -10.21 11.62 40.91
C LYS A 578 -10.16 12.44 42.20
N ARG A 579 -9.52 13.61 42.19
CA ARG A 579 -9.37 14.50 43.34
C ARG A 579 -9.24 15.95 42.89
N ASP A 580 -9.66 16.89 43.75
CA ASP A 580 -9.35 18.31 43.63
C ASP A 580 -7.82 18.53 43.67
N SER A 581 -7.20 18.71 42.50
CA SER A 581 -5.74 18.88 42.36
C SER A 581 -5.38 19.39 40.95
N TYR A 582 -4.35 18.83 40.30
CA TYR A 582 -3.79 19.27 39.02
C TYR A 582 -3.74 18.11 38.03
N ILE A 583 -4.08 18.37 36.76
CA ILE A 583 -3.96 17.39 35.67
C ILE A 583 -2.49 17.24 35.26
N THR A 584 -1.84 18.33 34.84
CA THR A 584 -0.45 18.28 34.34
C THR A 584 0.58 18.93 35.25
N ALA A 585 1.80 18.38 35.20
CA ALA A 585 3.02 18.97 35.75
C ALA A 585 4.16 18.92 34.71
N ALA A 586 4.07 19.78 33.69
CA ALA A 586 5.05 19.81 32.60
C ALA A 586 6.40 20.38 33.05
N SER A 587 7.49 19.88 32.47
CA SER A 587 8.85 20.40 32.63
C SER A 587 9.56 20.55 31.28
N THR A 588 8.84 21.04 30.28
CA THR A 588 9.32 21.24 28.91
C THR A 588 10.64 22.04 28.88
N PRO A 589 11.69 21.54 28.19
CA PRO A 589 12.94 22.27 28.01
C PRO A 589 12.74 23.60 27.26
N GLN A 590 13.65 24.55 27.48
CA GLN A 590 13.58 25.89 26.88
C GLN A 590 13.63 25.87 25.34
N ASN A 591 14.36 24.90 24.77
CA ASN A 591 14.57 24.75 23.33
C ASN A 591 13.42 24.00 22.62
N GLU A 592 12.47 23.43 23.36
CA GLU A 592 11.33 22.71 22.78
C GLU A 592 10.15 23.65 22.55
N GLU A 593 9.72 23.79 21.29
CA GLU A 593 8.58 24.65 20.94
C GLU A 593 7.27 24.14 21.54
N PHE A 594 7.07 22.82 21.58
CA PHE A 594 5.86 22.19 22.10
C PHE A 594 6.20 21.32 23.31
N GLY A 595 5.34 21.38 24.33
CA GLY A 595 5.37 20.44 25.46
C GLY A 595 4.20 19.49 25.35
N TYR A 596 3.24 19.62 26.27
CA TYR A 596 1.99 18.88 26.18
C TYR A 596 0.96 19.62 25.33
N VAL A 597 0.33 18.90 24.40
CA VAL A 597 -0.76 19.40 23.59
C VAL A 597 -1.94 18.44 23.74
N PHE A 598 -3.04 18.93 24.26
CA PHE A 598 -4.31 18.21 24.34
C PHE A 598 -5.24 18.77 23.28
N LYS A 599 -5.73 17.92 22.39
CA LYS A 599 -6.53 18.32 21.24
C LYS A 599 -7.77 17.46 21.10
N ASN A 600 -8.93 18.09 21.02
CA ASN A 600 -10.22 17.39 20.95
C ASN A 600 -10.44 16.41 22.13
N CYS A 601 -9.88 16.71 23.30
CA CYS A 601 -9.99 15.86 24.48
C CYS A 601 -11.19 16.23 25.34
N LYS A 602 -11.64 15.30 26.19
CA LYS A 602 -12.68 15.54 27.20
C LYS A 602 -12.07 15.50 28.59
N LEU A 603 -12.37 16.50 29.42
CA LEU A 603 -11.96 16.55 30.82
C LEU A 603 -13.17 16.23 31.69
N THR A 604 -13.10 15.10 32.40
CA THR A 604 -14.16 14.61 33.29
C THR A 604 -13.62 14.46 34.73
N ALA A 605 -14.52 14.24 35.68
CA ALA A 605 -14.12 14.06 37.07
C ALA A 605 -15.04 13.13 37.84
N ALA A 606 -14.50 12.51 38.88
CA ALA A 606 -15.23 11.68 39.81
C ALA A 606 -16.26 12.50 40.61
N PRO A 607 -17.33 11.87 41.14
CA PRO A 607 -18.31 12.55 41.97
C PRO A 607 -17.67 13.31 43.14
N GLY A 608 -18.05 14.58 43.30
CA GLY A 608 -17.56 15.44 44.40
C GLY A 608 -16.28 16.22 44.09
N VAL A 609 -15.59 15.94 42.99
CA VAL A 609 -14.43 16.70 42.52
C VAL A 609 -14.91 17.97 41.80
N LYS A 610 -14.43 19.14 42.25
CA LYS A 610 -14.90 20.46 41.79
C LYS A 610 -13.81 21.51 41.62
N LYS A 611 -12.58 21.24 42.08
CA LYS A 611 -11.50 22.25 42.15
C LYS A 611 -10.21 21.73 41.52
N VAL A 612 -10.25 21.43 40.24
CA VAL A 612 -9.09 20.93 39.48
C VAL A 612 -8.50 22.03 38.60
N TYR A 613 -7.18 22.10 38.57
CA TYR A 613 -6.44 22.95 37.64
C TYR A 613 -6.01 22.12 36.42
N LEU A 614 -5.99 22.76 35.25
CA LEU A 614 -5.47 22.22 33.99
C LEU A 614 -4.00 21.80 34.12
N GLY A 615 -3.23 22.49 34.95
CA GLY A 615 -1.84 22.12 35.23
C GLY A 615 -1.03 23.17 35.95
N ARG A 616 0.25 22.87 36.14
CA ARG A 616 1.23 23.73 36.82
C ARG A 616 2.68 23.43 36.38
N PRO A 617 3.57 24.42 36.35
CA PRO A 617 4.92 24.25 35.84
C PRO A 617 5.81 23.56 36.88
N TRP A 618 6.29 22.35 36.58
CA TRP A 618 7.25 21.65 37.43
C TRP A 618 8.66 22.26 37.32
N ARG A 619 8.98 22.84 36.16
CA ARG A 619 10.20 23.61 35.88
C ARG A 619 9.88 24.88 35.06
N PRO A 620 10.79 25.88 35.00
CA PRO A 620 10.67 27.00 34.07
C PRO A 620 10.48 26.54 32.62
N TYR A 621 9.85 27.37 31.79
CA TYR A 621 9.55 27.11 30.36
C TYR A 621 8.55 25.99 30.05
N ALA A 622 8.00 25.33 31.07
CA ALA A 622 6.94 24.33 30.93
C ALA A 622 5.83 24.81 29.99
N ALA A 623 5.42 23.93 29.06
CA ALA A 623 4.41 24.25 28.07
C ALA A 623 3.27 23.24 28.08
N THR A 624 2.05 23.76 28.04
CA THR A 624 0.83 22.95 27.97
C THR A 624 -0.23 23.72 27.20
N ALA A 625 -0.86 23.09 26.21
CA ALA A 625 -1.94 23.67 25.44
C ALA A 625 -3.18 22.76 25.43
N PHE A 626 -4.38 23.35 25.61
CA PHE A 626 -5.66 22.68 25.41
C PHE A 626 -6.41 23.31 24.24
N ILE A 627 -6.70 22.52 23.20
CA ILE A 627 -7.22 22.99 21.91
C ILE A 627 -8.48 22.20 21.54
N ASN A 628 -9.60 22.91 21.43
CA ASN A 628 -10.92 22.34 21.12
C ASN A 628 -11.34 21.21 22.07
N CYS A 629 -10.99 21.33 23.34
CA CYS A 629 -11.32 20.35 24.37
C CYS A 629 -12.66 20.68 25.05
N GLU A 630 -13.35 19.67 25.56
CA GLU A 630 -14.57 19.81 26.36
C GLU A 630 -14.23 19.74 27.86
N PHE A 631 -14.46 20.82 28.60
CA PHE A 631 -14.16 20.94 30.03
C PHE A 631 -15.40 20.74 30.89
N GLY A 632 -15.38 19.73 31.76
CA GLY A 632 -16.39 19.62 32.82
C GLY A 632 -16.30 20.76 33.84
N GLY A 633 -17.40 21.03 34.54
CA GLY A 633 -17.51 22.16 35.51
C GLY A 633 -16.67 22.03 36.79
N HIS A 634 -15.79 21.04 36.87
CA HIS A 634 -14.83 20.85 37.96
C HIS A 634 -13.52 21.63 37.73
N ILE A 635 -13.30 22.14 36.52
CA ILE A 635 -12.13 22.95 36.18
C ILE A 635 -12.28 24.34 36.79
N ARG A 636 -11.23 24.78 37.49
CA ARG A 636 -11.21 26.06 38.17
C ARG A 636 -11.19 27.23 37.19
N PRO A 637 -11.83 28.38 37.54
CA PRO A 637 -11.79 29.59 36.71
C PRO A 637 -10.37 30.06 36.40
N GLU A 638 -9.44 29.94 37.37
CA GLU A 638 -8.04 30.31 37.20
C GLU A 638 -7.34 29.49 36.09
N GLY A 639 -7.80 28.26 35.85
CA GLY A 639 -7.24 27.30 34.90
C GLY A 639 -5.90 26.71 35.35
N TRP A 640 -4.94 27.57 35.69
CA TRP A 640 -3.54 27.20 35.92
C TRP A 640 -3.05 27.67 37.28
N HIS A 641 -2.04 26.98 37.82
CA HIS A 641 -1.41 27.35 39.08
C HIS A 641 0.10 27.50 38.89
N ASN A 642 0.71 28.54 39.46
CA ASN A 642 2.12 28.90 39.25
C ASN A 642 3.12 28.07 40.07
N TRP A 643 2.69 26.94 40.65
CA TRP A 643 3.47 26.12 41.58
C TRP A 643 3.92 26.86 42.86
N LYS A 644 3.19 27.90 43.30
CA LYS A 644 3.61 28.81 44.39
C LYS A 644 4.94 29.51 44.11
N ASN A 645 5.28 29.70 42.84
CA ASN A 645 6.50 30.37 42.42
C ASN A 645 6.17 31.40 41.33
N PRO A 646 6.05 32.69 41.68
CA PRO A 646 5.75 33.76 40.72
C PRO A 646 6.74 33.88 39.56
N GLU A 647 7.99 33.44 39.71
CA GLU A 647 8.96 33.46 38.60
C GLU A 647 8.56 32.53 37.45
N ASN A 648 7.77 31.49 37.73
CA ASN A 648 7.25 30.61 36.68
C ASN A 648 6.30 31.34 35.72
N GLU A 649 5.60 32.38 36.18
CA GLU A 649 4.66 33.16 35.36
C GLU A 649 5.36 33.89 34.21
N ARG A 650 6.66 34.15 34.33
CA ARG A 650 7.47 34.81 33.30
C ARG A 650 7.87 33.88 32.16
N THR A 651 7.90 32.57 32.39
CA THR A 651 8.49 31.60 31.45
C THR A 651 7.52 30.49 31.03
N ALA A 652 6.51 30.17 31.83
CA ALA A 652 5.52 29.15 31.51
C ALA A 652 4.73 29.54 30.24
N ARG A 653 4.50 28.57 29.36
CA ARG A 653 3.84 28.75 28.05
C ARG A 653 2.54 27.97 28.02
N TYR A 654 1.55 28.45 28.77
CA TYR A 654 0.27 27.78 28.94
C TYR A 654 -0.80 28.43 28.08
N ALA A 655 -1.53 27.61 27.32
CA ALA A 655 -2.37 28.10 26.25
C ALA A 655 -3.70 27.35 26.12
N GLU A 656 -4.73 28.06 25.66
CA GLU A 656 -6.07 27.52 25.39
C GLU A 656 -6.58 28.04 24.04
N PHE A 657 -7.37 27.23 23.33
CA PHE A 657 -8.09 27.66 22.12
C PHE A 657 -9.38 26.87 21.93
N GLY A 658 -10.50 27.56 21.73
CA GLY A 658 -11.74 26.93 21.25
C GLY A 658 -12.33 25.86 22.17
N ASN A 659 -11.96 25.85 23.46
CA ASN A 659 -12.48 24.89 24.42
C ASN A 659 -13.96 25.20 24.74
N THR A 660 -14.74 24.16 25.03
CA THR A 660 -16.19 24.24 25.31
C THR A 660 -16.55 23.54 26.62
N GLY A 661 -17.79 23.71 27.10
CA GLY A 661 -18.28 23.07 28.33
C GLY A 661 -18.20 23.97 29.57
N ASP A 662 -18.75 23.49 30.68
CA ASP A 662 -18.99 24.28 31.90
C ASP A 662 -17.71 24.85 32.53
N GLY A 663 -16.57 24.17 32.37
CA GLY A 663 -15.27 24.62 32.87
C GLY A 663 -14.48 25.53 31.91
N ALA A 664 -15.01 25.80 30.72
CA ALA A 664 -14.28 26.47 29.64
C ALA A 664 -14.38 28.00 29.67
N ASP A 665 -15.12 28.60 30.61
CA ASP A 665 -15.11 30.06 30.74
C ASP A 665 -13.70 30.57 31.05
N THR A 666 -13.22 31.49 30.22
CA THR A 666 -11.87 32.02 30.25
C THR A 666 -11.77 33.34 31.01
N SER A 667 -12.90 33.94 31.41
CA SER A 667 -12.96 35.25 32.07
C SER A 667 -12.14 35.33 33.37
N GLY A 668 -11.98 34.20 34.06
CA GLY A 668 -11.23 34.07 35.31
C GLY A 668 -9.80 33.53 35.17
N ARG A 669 -9.31 33.27 33.95
CA ARG A 669 -7.99 32.67 33.73
C ARG A 669 -6.87 33.57 34.24
N VAL A 670 -5.80 32.97 34.74
CA VAL A 670 -4.60 33.70 35.15
C VAL A 670 -4.02 34.54 34.01
N ALA A 671 -3.54 35.73 34.32
CA ALA A 671 -3.06 36.70 33.32
C ALA A 671 -1.83 36.24 32.52
N TRP A 672 -1.04 35.30 33.05
CA TRP A 672 0.12 34.72 32.38
C TRP A 672 -0.24 33.52 31.48
N GLY A 673 -1.49 33.06 31.51
CA GLY A 673 -2.03 32.11 30.54
C GLY A 673 -2.44 32.82 29.25
N LYS A 674 -2.38 32.11 28.11
CA LYS A 674 -2.65 32.69 26.80
C LYS A 674 -3.89 32.07 26.14
N GLN A 675 -4.85 32.91 25.74
CA GLN A 675 -5.86 32.53 24.76
C GLN A 675 -5.25 32.69 23.36
N LEU A 676 -5.13 31.60 22.62
CA LEU A 676 -4.55 31.62 21.28
C LEU A 676 -5.50 32.29 20.30
N THR A 677 -4.94 32.96 19.29
CA THR A 677 -5.69 33.35 18.11
C THR A 677 -5.90 32.15 17.18
N LYS A 678 -6.89 32.23 16.28
CA LYS A 678 -7.10 31.20 15.25
C LYS A 678 -5.84 30.92 14.43
N LYS A 679 -5.05 31.94 14.10
CA LYS A 679 -3.79 31.81 13.35
C LYS A 679 -2.73 31.03 14.14
N GLU A 680 -2.64 31.25 15.45
CA GLU A 680 -1.70 30.53 16.31
C GLU A 680 -2.15 29.08 16.53
N ALA A 681 -3.45 28.85 16.72
CA ALA A 681 -4.01 27.51 16.86
C ALA A 681 -3.77 26.62 15.62
N LEU A 682 -3.76 27.21 14.41
CA LEU A 682 -3.43 26.50 13.17
C LEU A 682 -1.99 25.95 13.13
N ARG A 683 -1.09 26.38 14.04
CA ARG A 683 0.26 25.82 14.13
C ARG A 683 0.28 24.47 14.84
N TYR A 684 -0.73 24.12 15.63
CA TYR A 684 -0.80 22.88 16.40
C TYR A 684 -1.31 21.71 15.54
N THR A 685 -0.52 21.39 14.50
CA THR A 685 -0.70 20.19 13.68
C THR A 685 0.32 19.13 14.10
N PRO A 686 0.02 17.82 13.95
CA PRO A 686 0.98 16.78 14.30
C PRO A 686 2.35 16.96 13.61
N GLU A 687 2.35 17.43 12.36
CA GLU A 687 3.57 17.69 11.59
C GLU A 687 4.45 18.75 12.25
N ASN A 688 3.85 19.80 12.82
CA ASN A 688 4.59 20.87 13.50
C ASN A 688 4.97 20.48 14.92
N ILE A 689 4.09 19.81 15.65
CA ILE A 689 4.33 19.38 17.04
C ILE A 689 5.51 18.43 17.11
N PHE A 690 5.62 17.50 16.15
CA PHE A 690 6.70 16.52 16.09
C PHE A 690 7.86 16.90 15.16
N LYS A 691 7.90 18.16 14.73
CA LYS A 691 8.90 18.69 13.80
C LYS A 691 10.26 18.80 14.46
N GLU A 692 11.04 17.73 14.33
CA GLU A 692 12.48 17.74 14.55
C GLU A 692 13.22 17.33 13.27
N ASN A 693 14.55 17.11 13.33
CA ASN A 693 15.41 16.63 12.23
C ASN A 693 15.03 15.22 11.68
N SER A 694 13.75 14.82 11.72
CA SER A 694 13.23 13.54 11.23
C SER A 694 11.85 13.68 10.57
N ASN A 695 11.56 12.79 9.61
CA ASN A 695 10.30 12.74 8.85
C ASN A 695 9.19 11.95 9.57
N TRP A 696 9.19 11.91 10.90
CA TRP A 696 8.22 11.11 11.65
C TRP A 696 6.82 11.73 11.56
N TYR A 697 5.88 10.97 11.02
CA TYR A 697 4.47 11.32 10.99
C TYR A 697 3.65 10.11 11.47
N PRO A 698 3.02 10.20 12.65
CA PRO A 698 2.41 9.03 13.29
C PRO A 698 1.09 8.55 12.65
N TYR A 699 0.57 9.28 11.65
CA TYR A 699 -0.67 8.93 10.93
C TYR A 699 -0.42 8.45 9.48
N LYS A 700 0.80 8.00 9.14
CA LYS A 700 1.10 7.40 7.81
C LYS A 700 0.57 5.97 7.68
#